data_AF-A0A1E5E304-F1
#
_entry.id   AF-A0A1E5E304-F1
#
_cell.length_a   1.000
_cell.length_b   1.000
_cell.length_c   1.000
_cell.angle_alpha   90.00
_cell.angle_beta   90.00
_cell.angle_gamma   90.00
#
_symmetry.space_group_name_H-M   'P 1'
#
loop_
_entity.id
_entity.type
_entity.pdbx_description
1 polymer ?
#
loop_
_entity_poly.entity_id
_entity_poly.type
_entity_poly.pdbx_seq_one_letter_code
_entity_poly.pdbx_strand_id
1 'polypeptide(L)'
;MSNESKCPFHSAAKTAATGTKNKDWWPNQLDLSILHQQGSKSDPMDPNFDYEKEFLSLDLKAIKSDLHELMTDSQEWWPADFGHYGPLFIRMAWHSAGTYRTFDGRGGGGTGQQRFAPLNSWPDNVNLDKARRLLWPIKQKYGKKISWADLFILTGNVALESMGFKTFGFAGGRKDVWEPEQDAYWGKETTWLEDDQRYSGDRDLEDPLAAVQMGLIYVNPEGPGGKPDPVAAAADIRDTFARMAMDDEETVALIAGGHTFGKTHGAGDAAHVGADPEAADIEQQGLGWHNTYGSGKAGDTIGSGLEVTWTQTPTKWSYYFLENLFNYEWDLVKSPAGAWQWVAKTDDNSVPDAFDASKKHKPTMLTTDLSLRFDPEYEKISRRFLKNPLEFADAFARAWFKLTHRDMGPKARYLGQEVPAEDLIWQDPIPEVDHVLIGKADEKQLKEDILNSGLSISELASTAWAAASTFRGSDMRGGVNGARIRLAPQKDWEANQPKQLEKVLSILEGIQASFNQSQADGKKVSFADLIVLAGNAAVEQAAKNAGVAMNIDFNAGRMDATQEQTEIDSFNYLKPIADGFRNFDASKTRVPAEYLLIDKAQLLTLTAPEMTVLVGGLRMLGTNYEQTDYGVFTDKKETLSNDFFVNILDMNTEWKAVGDDKKVYQGTDRKTGEAKWQATRADLVFGSNSQLRAVAEVYASSDAKEKFVNDFAKAWTKVMELDRFDLK
;
A
#
# COMPACT_ATOMS: atom_id res chain seq x y z
N MET A 1 21.76 -19.79 -26.58
CA MET A 1 21.27 -18.98 -27.71
C MET A 1 20.05 -18.23 -27.20
N SER A 2 20.17 -16.92 -27.03
CA SER A 2 19.12 -16.06 -26.48
C SER A 2 18.01 -15.84 -27.50
N ASN A 3 16.83 -16.41 -27.26
CA ASN A 3 15.60 -15.96 -27.90
C ASN A 3 15.07 -14.78 -27.09
N GLU A 4 15.69 -13.61 -27.28
CA GLU A 4 15.01 -12.35 -27.01
C GLU A 4 13.80 -12.31 -27.96
N SER A 5 12.57 -12.23 -27.42
CA SER A 5 11.36 -11.93 -28.18
C SER A 5 11.41 -10.46 -28.64
N LYS A 6 12.35 -10.15 -29.54
CA LYS A 6 12.32 -8.92 -30.32
C LYS A 6 11.10 -8.98 -31.21
N CYS A 7 10.15 -8.08 -30.96
CA CYS A 7 8.99 -7.86 -31.82
C CYS A 7 9.43 -7.84 -33.30
N PRO A 8 8.93 -8.76 -34.16
CA PRO A 8 9.53 -9.05 -35.47
C PRO A 8 9.28 -7.98 -36.55
N PHE A 9 8.80 -6.79 -36.20
CA PHE A 9 8.48 -5.71 -37.13
C PHE A 9 9.44 -4.51 -37.00
N HIS A 10 10.68 -4.68 -37.44
CA HIS A 10 11.60 -3.56 -37.68
C HIS A 10 11.36 -2.95 -39.08
N SER A 11 10.35 -2.09 -39.23
CA SER A 11 10.35 -1.09 -40.31
C SER A 11 9.45 0.12 -39.99
N ALA A 12 10.08 1.30 -39.99
CA ALA A 12 9.56 2.67 -40.07
C ALA A 12 8.21 3.03 -39.39
N ALA A 13 8.35 3.87 -38.34
CA ALA A 13 7.36 4.81 -37.79
C ALA A 13 5.97 4.27 -37.41
N LYS A 14 5.88 3.72 -36.20
CA LYS A 14 4.62 3.76 -35.43
C LYS A 14 4.81 4.68 -34.23
N THR A 15 4.01 5.73 -34.13
CA THR A 15 3.71 6.46 -32.88
C THR A 15 2.27 6.05 -32.51
N ALA A 16 1.96 5.64 -31.27
CA ALA A 16 1.84 6.47 -30.07
C ALA A 16 2.89 6.14 -28.99
N ALA A 17 4.12 6.59 -29.25
CA ALA A 17 5.29 6.44 -28.40
C ALA A 17 5.97 5.06 -28.39
N THR A 18 5.95 4.29 -29.48
CA THR A 18 6.87 3.15 -29.67
C THR A 18 8.20 3.62 -30.29
N GLY A 19 9.34 3.33 -29.63
CA GLY A 19 10.70 3.75 -29.99
C GLY A 19 11.59 3.86 -28.74
N THR A 20 12.93 3.81 -28.90
CA THR A 20 13.90 3.88 -27.79
C THR A 20 13.65 5.08 -26.87
N LYS A 21 13.62 4.86 -25.56
CA LYS A 21 13.31 5.82 -24.49
C LYS A 21 14.57 6.24 -23.72
N ASN A 22 14.45 7.29 -22.91
CA ASN A 22 15.54 7.74 -22.03
C ASN A 22 16.03 6.61 -21.10
N LYS A 23 15.12 5.81 -20.53
CA LYS A 23 15.46 4.68 -19.65
C LYS A 23 16.21 3.56 -20.38
N ASP A 24 16.06 3.44 -21.70
CA ASP A 24 16.84 2.47 -22.49
C ASP A 24 18.30 2.92 -22.64
N TRP A 25 18.54 4.23 -22.75
CA TRP A 25 19.90 4.80 -22.81
C TRP A 25 20.55 4.91 -21.43
N TRP A 26 19.75 5.23 -20.42
CA TRP A 26 20.18 5.46 -19.04
C TRP A 26 19.31 4.64 -18.07
N PRO A 27 19.52 3.32 -17.97
CA PRO A 27 18.68 2.44 -17.16
C PRO A 27 18.73 2.73 -15.66
N ASN A 28 19.81 3.36 -15.20
CA ASN A 28 19.98 3.80 -13.81
C ASN A 28 19.62 5.28 -13.61
N GLN A 29 18.91 5.90 -14.58
CA GLN A 29 18.38 7.25 -14.40
C GLN A 29 17.21 7.20 -13.41
N LEU A 30 17.23 8.14 -12.48
CA LEU A 30 16.19 8.32 -11.47
C LEU A 30 14.83 8.63 -12.13
N ASP A 31 13.80 7.89 -11.73
CA ASP A 31 12.47 7.95 -12.34
C ASP A 31 11.53 8.84 -11.52
N LEU A 32 11.25 10.05 -12.03
CA LEU A 32 10.34 11.00 -11.38
C LEU A 32 8.87 10.81 -11.79
N SER A 33 8.57 9.89 -12.70
CA SER A 33 7.20 9.67 -13.18
C SER A 33 6.25 9.27 -12.04
N ILE A 34 6.77 8.58 -11.02
CA ILE A 34 6.00 8.19 -9.84
C ILE A 34 5.49 9.37 -9.01
N LEU A 35 6.12 10.55 -9.13
CA LEU A 35 5.69 11.79 -8.47
C LEU A 35 4.71 12.62 -9.32
N HIS A 36 4.33 12.11 -10.50
CA HIS A 36 3.43 12.76 -11.43
C HIS A 36 2.19 11.93 -11.74
N GLN A 37 2.02 10.77 -11.07
CA GLN A 37 0.87 9.90 -11.22
C GLN A 37 -0.37 10.52 -10.57
N GLN A 38 -1.54 10.06 -10.98
CA GLN A 38 -2.85 10.42 -10.41
C GLN A 38 -3.10 11.94 -10.44
N GLY A 39 -2.48 12.64 -11.40
CA GLY A 39 -2.70 14.05 -11.62
C GLY A 39 -4.05 14.33 -12.28
N SER A 40 -4.54 15.55 -12.16
CA SER A 40 -5.82 15.99 -12.77
C SER A 40 -5.92 15.87 -14.29
N LYS A 41 -4.82 15.52 -14.97
CA LYS A 41 -4.79 15.29 -16.42
C LYS A 41 -5.21 13.88 -16.82
N SER A 42 -5.01 12.88 -15.94
CA SER A 42 -5.41 11.49 -16.19
C SER A 42 -6.79 11.18 -15.59
N ASP A 43 -7.26 11.97 -14.63
CA ASP A 43 -8.58 11.82 -14.02
C ASP A 43 -9.72 12.34 -14.93
N PRO A 44 -10.67 11.48 -15.35
CA PRO A 44 -11.82 11.88 -16.17
C PRO A 44 -12.97 12.49 -15.36
N MET A 45 -12.90 12.51 -14.03
CA MET A 45 -13.95 13.07 -13.18
C MET A 45 -13.94 14.60 -13.19
N ASP A 46 -15.07 15.22 -12.83
CA ASP A 46 -15.15 16.67 -12.71
C ASP A 46 -14.16 17.16 -11.64
N PRO A 47 -13.52 18.35 -11.79
CA PRO A 47 -12.53 18.86 -10.84
C PRO A 47 -12.98 18.96 -9.38
N ASN A 48 -14.29 19.08 -9.13
CA ASN A 48 -14.89 19.15 -7.80
C ASN A 48 -15.63 17.85 -7.41
N PHE A 49 -15.32 16.73 -8.05
CA PHE A 49 -15.90 15.44 -7.74
C PHE A 49 -15.51 14.99 -6.33
N ASP A 50 -16.52 14.65 -5.54
CA ASP A 50 -16.37 14.13 -4.19
C ASP A 50 -16.99 12.74 -4.12
N TYR A 51 -16.11 11.73 -4.13
CA TYR A 51 -16.54 10.33 -4.07
C TYR A 51 -17.27 9.99 -2.77
N GLU A 52 -16.88 10.58 -1.64
CA GLU A 52 -17.53 10.28 -0.36
C GLU A 52 -19.00 10.70 -0.40
N LYS A 53 -19.27 11.93 -0.85
CA LYS A 53 -20.64 12.43 -1.03
C LYS A 53 -21.46 11.57 -1.99
N GLU A 54 -20.85 11.13 -3.08
CA GLU A 54 -21.53 10.31 -4.10
C GLU A 54 -21.84 8.91 -3.56
N PHE A 55 -20.90 8.29 -2.83
CA PHE A 55 -21.08 6.99 -2.18
C PHE A 55 -22.14 7.05 -1.08
N LEU A 56 -22.16 8.09 -0.25
CA LEU A 56 -23.20 8.26 0.78
C LEU A 56 -24.61 8.41 0.18
N SER A 57 -24.72 8.76 -1.10
CA SER A 57 -25.98 8.82 -1.85
C SER A 57 -26.35 7.51 -2.58
N LEU A 58 -25.52 6.47 -2.46
CA LEU A 58 -25.76 5.14 -3.01
C LEU A 58 -26.81 4.40 -2.19
N ASP A 59 -27.75 3.73 -2.85
CA ASP A 59 -28.60 2.75 -2.20
C ASP A 59 -27.82 1.44 -2.06
N LEU A 60 -27.13 1.30 -0.92
CA LEU A 60 -26.29 0.12 -0.63
C LEU A 60 -27.11 -1.17 -0.63
N LYS A 61 -28.38 -1.11 -0.22
CA LYS A 61 -29.27 -2.28 -0.22
C LYS A 61 -29.63 -2.70 -1.65
N ALA A 62 -29.93 -1.74 -2.52
CA ALA A 62 -30.25 -2.02 -3.92
C ALA A 62 -29.07 -2.67 -4.66
N ILE A 63 -27.86 -2.12 -4.51
CA ILE A 63 -26.68 -2.71 -5.18
C ILE A 63 -26.35 -4.09 -4.63
N LYS A 64 -26.44 -4.33 -3.31
CA LYS A 64 -26.27 -5.67 -2.74
C LYS A 64 -27.32 -6.65 -3.26
N SER A 65 -28.56 -6.20 -3.47
CA SER A 65 -29.62 -7.02 -4.06
C SER A 65 -29.31 -7.39 -5.51
N ASP A 66 -28.87 -6.44 -6.34
CA ASP A 66 -28.51 -6.73 -7.73
C ASP A 66 -27.28 -7.66 -7.81
N LEU A 67 -26.29 -7.47 -6.92
CA LEU A 67 -25.14 -8.35 -6.81
C LEU A 67 -25.56 -9.76 -6.42
N HIS A 68 -26.49 -9.90 -5.47
CA HIS A 68 -27.02 -11.21 -5.06
C HIS A 68 -27.74 -11.92 -6.23
N GLU A 69 -28.52 -11.19 -7.05
CA GLU A 69 -29.15 -11.74 -8.25
C GLU A 69 -28.10 -12.19 -9.27
N LEU A 70 -27.10 -11.34 -9.54
CA LEU A 70 -25.99 -11.64 -10.45
C LEU A 70 -25.24 -12.93 -10.07
N MET A 71 -25.17 -13.28 -8.78
CA MET A 71 -24.50 -14.50 -8.34
C MET A 71 -25.01 -15.75 -9.06
N THR A 72 -26.29 -15.79 -9.44
CA THR A 72 -26.92 -16.95 -10.09
C THR A 72 -27.40 -16.69 -11.52
N ASP A 73 -27.18 -15.48 -12.05
CA ASP A 73 -27.49 -15.12 -13.43
C ASP A 73 -26.35 -15.53 -14.39
N SER A 74 -26.25 -16.84 -14.64
CA SER A 74 -25.18 -17.44 -15.45
C SER A 74 -25.20 -16.92 -16.89
N GLN A 75 -24.06 -16.38 -17.33
CA GLN A 75 -23.86 -15.85 -18.68
C GLN A 75 -23.28 -16.90 -19.61
N GLU A 76 -23.82 -17.03 -20.82
CA GLU A 76 -23.38 -18.04 -21.79
C GLU A 76 -21.90 -17.93 -22.17
N TRP A 77 -21.34 -16.71 -22.18
CA TRP A 77 -19.94 -16.48 -22.53
C TRP A 77 -18.96 -16.88 -21.42
N TRP A 78 -19.45 -17.04 -20.17
CA TRP A 78 -18.66 -17.54 -19.05
C TRP A 78 -19.55 -18.25 -18.03
N PRO A 79 -20.04 -19.48 -18.29
CA PRO A 79 -21.04 -20.12 -17.44
C PRO A 79 -20.58 -20.30 -15.98
N ALA A 80 -21.49 -20.04 -15.04
CA ALA A 80 -21.21 -20.16 -13.62
C ALA A 80 -21.05 -21.62 -13.17
N ASP A 81 -19.93 -21.95 -12.53
CA ASP A 81 -19.74 -23.24 -11.88
C ASP A 81 -20.85 -23.48 -10.84
N PHE A 82 -21.44 -24.67 -10.83
CA PHE A 82 -22.52 -25.03 -9.91
C PHE A 82 -23.74 -24.08 -9.99
N GLY A 83 -23.85 -23.30 -11.07
CA GLY A 83 -24.88 -22.26 -11.24
C GLY A 83 -24.67 -21.04 -10.33
N HIS A 84 -23.47 -20.80 -9.79
CA HIS A 84 -23.21 -19.69 -8.87
C HIS A 84 -21.80 -19.08 -9.02
N TYR A 85 -21.70 -17.78 -9.33
CA TYR A 85 -20.42 -17.06 -9.47
C TYR A 85 -19.75 -16.66 -8.15
N GLY A 86 -20.45 -16.79 -7.02
CA GLY A 86 -19.95 -16.40 -5.69
C GLY A 86 -18.48 -16.78 -5.44
N PRO A 87 -18.05 -18.04 -5.63
CA PRO A 87 -16.66 -18.41 -5.41
C PRO A 87 -15.65 -17.67 -6.32
N LEU A 88 -16.00 -17.42 -7.59
CA LEU A 88 -15.18 -16.62 -8.50
C LEU A 88 -15.04 -15.18 -8.00
N PHE A 89 -16.11 -14.60 -7.46
CA PHE A 89 -16.08 -13.25 -6.90
C PHE A 89 -15.36 -13.14 -5.55
N ILE A 90 -15.42 -14.18 -4.71
CA ILE A 90 -14.57 -14.26 -3.52
C ILE A 90 -13.11 -14.25 -3.93
N ARG A 91 -12.71 -15.07 -4.90
CA ARG A 91 -11.34 -15.06 -5.46
C ARG A 91 -10.98 -13.68 -6.01
N MET A 92 -11.86 -13.03 -6.75
CA MET A 92 -11.60 -11.68 -7.28
C MET A 92 -11.32 -10.66 -6.17
N ALA A 93 -12.14 -10.64 -5.11
CA ALA A 93 -11.96 -9.74 -3.97
C ALA A 93 -10.69 -10.09 -3.17
N TRP A 94 -10.44 -11.38 -2.93
CA TRP A 94 -9.21 -11.91 -2.32
C TRP A 94 -7.97 -11.44 -3.08
N HIS A 95 -7.92 -11.64 -4.41
CA HIS A 95 -6.79 -11.23 -5.24
C HIS A 95 -6.66 -9.71 -5.38
N SER A 96 -7.77 -8.97 -5.28
CA SER A 96 -7.71 -7.50 -5.28
C SER A 96 -7.04 -7.00 -4.01
N ALA A 97 -7.44 -7.52 -2.85
CA ALA A 97 -6.87 -7.13 -1.56
C ALA A 97 -5.50 -7.77 -1.28
N GLY A 98 -5.24 -8.93 -1.89
CA GLY A 98 -4.16 -9.85 -1.57
C GLY A 98 -2.77 -9.42 -2.06
N THR A 99 -2.61 -8.28 -2.73
CA THR A 99 -1.29 -7.81 -3.19
C THR A 99 -0.58 -6.90 -2.18
N TYR A 100 -1.24 -6.56 -1.07
CA TYR A 100 -0.75 -5.64 -0.05
C TYR A 100 0.53 -6.14 0.63
N ARG A 101 1.49 -5.25 0.90
CA ARG A 101 2.66 -5.54 1.74
C ARG A 101 2.77 -4.55 2.90
N THR A 102 3.12 -5.06 4.07
CA THR A 102 3.20 -4.22 5.27
C THR A 102 4.40 -3.26 5.28
N PHE A 103 5.52 -3.62 4.62
CA PHE A 103 6.75 -2.84 4.64
C PHE A 103 6.61 -1.45 4.03
N ASP A 104 5.88 -1.31 2.92
CA ASP A 104 5.66 -0.03 2.24
C ASP A 104 4.18 0.33 2.04
N GLY A 105 3.26 -0.54 2.47
CA GLY A 105 1.81 -0.34 2.39
C GLY A 105 1.25 -0.44 0.98
N ARG A 106 2.06 -0.74 -0.04
CA ARG A 106 1.63 -0.81 -1.45
C ARG A 106 0.92 -2.11 -1.76
N GLY A 107 0.19 -2.11 -2.89
CA GLY A 107 -0.76 -3.16 -3.24
C GLY A 107 -2.05 -3.01 -2.45
N GLY A 108 -2.88 -4.04 -2.44
CA GLY A 108 -4.18 -4.01 -1.78
C GLY A 108 -5.32 -3.61 -2.71
N GLY A 109 -6.53 -3.54 -2.13
CA GLY A 109 -7.78 -3.28 -2.84
C GLY A 109 -8.16 -1.81 -2.92
N GLY A 110 -7.42 -0.91 -2.26
CA GLY A 110 -7.75 0.48 -1.99
C GLY A 110 -7.90 1.38 -3.22
N THR A 111 -7.33 0.98 -4.36
CA THR A 111 -7.29 1.78 -5.60
C THR A 111 -7.89 1.05 -6.81
N GLY A 112 -8.29 -0.22 -6.66
CA GLY A 112 -8.89 -1.02 -7.74
C GLY A 112 -7.90 -1.41 -8.85
N GLN A 113 -6.59 -1.43 -8.57
CA GLN A 113 -5.51 -1.68 -9.53
C GLN A 113 -5.59 -3.02 -10.26
N GLN A 114 -6.36 -4.00 -9.77
CA GLN A 114 -6.59 -5.26 -10.51
C GLN A 114 -7.19 -5.05 -11.91
N ARG A 115 -7.76 -3.87 -12.20
CA ARG A 115 -8.26 -3.50 -13.53
C ARG A 115 -7.19 -2.96 -14.50
N PHE A 116 -5.97 -2.77 -14.03
CA PHE A 116 -4.85 -2.21 -14.80
C PHE A 116 -3.64 -3.15 -14.83
N ALA A 117 -2.74 -2.93 -15.78
CA ALA A 117 -1.44 -3.58 -15.79
C ALA A 117 -0.61 -3.20 -14.54
N PRO A 118 0.26 -4.09 -14.04
CA PRO A 118 0.44 -5.47 -14.48
C PRO A 118 -0.60 -6.45 -13.89
N LEU A 119 -1.34 -6.03 -12.85
CA LEU A 119 -2.19 -6.93 -12.07
C LEU A 119 -3.32 -7.55 -12.89
N ASN A 120 -3.87 -6.83 -13.87
CA ASN A 120 -4.91 -7.37 -14.75
C ASN A 120 -4.46 -8.60 -15.57
N SER A 121 -3.15 -8.84 -15.65
CA SER A 121 -2.50 -9.82 -16.52
C SER A 121 -1.51 -10.74 -15.81
N TRP A 122 -1.39 -10.62 -14.48
CA TRP A 122 -0.64 -11.60 -13.69
C TRP A 122 -1.21 -13.02 -13.89
N PRO A 123 -0.36 -14.06 -14.00
CA PRO A 123 -0.82 -15.43 -14.14
C PRO A 123 -1.80 -15.85 -13.04
N ASP A 124 -1.57 -15.44 -11.79
CA ASP A 124 -2.46 -15.78 -10.68
C ASP A 124 -3.80 -15.04 -10.74
N ASN A 125 -3.93 -14.01 -11.58
CA ASN A 125 -5.19 -13.32 -11.87
C ASN A 125 -5.91 -13.85 -13.11
N VAL A 126 -5.46 -15.01 -13.65
CA VAL A 126 -6.09 -15.70 -14.78
C VAL A 126 -7.61 -15.80 -14.60
N ASN A 127 -8.34 -15.44 -15.66
CA ASN A 127 -9.80 -15.40 -15.74
C ASN A 127 -10.52 -14.40 -14.81
N LEU A 128 -9.83 -13.60 -14.00
CA LEU A 128 -10.46 -12.53 -13.22
C LEU A 128 -10.90 -11.34 -14.10
N ASP A 129 -10.38 -11.24 -15.32
CA ASP A 129 -10.93 -10.36 -16.36
C ASP A 129 -12.41 -10.70 -16.66
N LYS A 130 -12.78 -11.98 -16.65
CA LYS A 130 -14.17 -12.44 -16.78
C LYS A 130 -15.00 -12.02 -15.57
N ALA A 131 -14.47 -12.20 -14.36
CA ALA A 131 -15.13 -11.79 -13.12
C ALA A 131 -15.43 -10.28 -13.11
N ARG A 132 -14.44 -9.44 -13.42
CA ARG A 132 -14.63 -7.98 -13.52
C ARG A 132 -15.63 -7.61 -14.62
N ARG A 133 -15.64 -8.33 -15.74
CA ARG A 133 -16.58 -8.10 -16.84
C ARG A 133 -18.03 -8.43 -16.46
N LEU A 134 -18.26 -9.47 -15.65
CA LEU A 134 -19.60 -9.80 -15.12
C LEU A 134 -20.17 -8.66 -14.25
N LEU A 135 -19.32 -7.86 -13.60
CA LEU A 135 -19.73 -6.74 -12.76
C LEU A 135 -19.97 -5.43 -13.52
N TRP A 136 -19.59 -5.36 -14.80
CA TRP A 136 -19.75 -4.14 -15.59
C TRP A 136 -21.20 -3.62 -15.62
N PRO A 137 -22.25 -4.45 -15.82
CA PRO A 137 -23.63 -3.97 -15.78
C PRO A 137 -24.02 -3.30 -14.44
N ILE A 138 -23.49 -3.81 -13.32
CA ILE A 138 -23.70 -3.21 -11.98
C ILE A 138 -22.98 -1.86 -11.90
N LYS A 139 -21.69 -1.81 -12.28
CA LYS A 139 -20.94 -0.54 -12.31
C LYS A 139 -21.61 0.49 -13.22
N GLN A 140 -22.12 0.06 -14.37
CA GLN A 140 -22.83 0.90 -15.32
C GLN A 140 -24.12 1.47 -14.72
N LYS A 141 -24.90 0.65 -14.01
CA LYS A 141 -26.16 1.05 -13.36
C LYS A 141 -25.96 2.10 -12.27
N TYR A 142 -24.92 1.95 -11.45
CA TYR A 142 -24.67 2.83 -10.28
C TYR A 142 -23.68 3.96 -10.55
N GLY A 143 -22.93 3.91 -11.66
CA GLY A 143 -22.09 5.00 -12.14
C GLY A 143 -21.04 5.43 -11.11
N LYS A 144 -20.90 6.75 -10.91
CA LYS A 144 -19.91 7.37 -10.02
C LYS A 144 -20.16 7.17 -8.52
N LYS A 145 -21.32 6.64 -8.13
CA LYS A 145 -21.69 6.43 -6.72
C LYS A 145 -21.01 5.21 -6.09
N ILE A 146 -20.41 4.35 -6.92
CA ILE A 146 -19.61 3.21 -6.47
C ILE A 146 -18.37 3.13 -7.36
N SER A 147 -17.19 3.12 -6.76
CA SER A 147 -15.92 2.91 -7.45
C SER A 147 -15.76 1.44 -7.84
N TRP A 148 -14.89 1.14 -8.79
CA TRP A 148 -14.50 -0.25 -9.04
C TRP A 148 -13.80 -0.87 -7.84
N ALA A 149 -12.96 -0.09 -7.15
CA ALA A 149 -12.28 -0.53 -5.93
C ALA A 149 -13.27 -1.03 -4.86
N ASP A 150 -14.30 -0.24 -4.53
CA ASP A 150 -15.33 -0.67 -3.58
C ASP A 150 -16.20 -1.79 -4.14
N LEU A 151 -16.52 -1.77 -5.44
CA LEU A 151 -17.36 -2.80 -6.06
C LEU A 151 -16.71 -4.18 -6.02
N PHE A 152 -15.39 -4.29 -6.24
CA PHE A 152 -14.70 -5.58 -6.16
C PHE A 152 -14.84 -6.21 -4.77
N ILE A 153 -14.60 -5.43 -3.73
CA ILE A 153 -14.68 -5.88 -2.33
C ILE A 153 -16.13 -6.18 -1.93
N LEU A 154 -17.06 -5.27 -2.23
CA LEU A 154 -18.48 -5.45 -1.92
C LEU A 154 -19.04 -6.73 -2.57
N THR A 155 -18.63 -7.03 -3.81
CA THR A 155 -19.05 -8.25 -4.50
C THR A 155 -18.57 -9.50 -3.77
N GLY A 156 -17.32 -9.52 -3.27
CA GLY A 156 -16.81 -10.63 -2.47
C GLY A 156 -17.60 -10.82 -1.17
N ASN A 157 -17.94 -9.73 -0.47
CA ASN A 157 -18.78 -9.78 0.73
C ASN A 157 -20.19 -10.31 0.42
N VAL A 158 -20.86 -9.80 -0.63
CA VAL A 158 -22.19 -10.27 -1.02
C VAL A 158 -22.16 -11.73 -1.46
N ALA A 159 -21.08 -12.18 -2.11
CA ALA A 159 -20.89 -13.58 -2.46
C ALA A 159 -20.85 -14.47 -1.21
N LEU A 160 -20.05 -14.11 -0.20
CA LEU A 160 -20.02 -14.81 1.09
C LEU A 160 -21.41 -14.86 1.76
N GLU A 161 -22.09 -13.72 1.83
CA GLU A 161 -23.45 -13.60 2.40
C GLU A 161 -24.47 -14.47 1.65
N SER A 162 -24.44 -14.46 0.31
CA SER A 162 -25.35 -15.23 -0.53
C SER A 162 -25.20 -16.75 -0.35
N MET A 163 -23.99 -17.19 0.00
CA MET A 163 -23.67 -18.59 0.24
C MET A 163 -23.79 -18.97 1.73
N GLY A 164 -24.33 -18.10 2.58
CA GLY A 164 -24.67 -18.41 3.97
C GLY A 164 -23.58 -18.10 5.00
N PHE A 165 -22.55 -17.33 4.64
CA PHE A 165 -21.56 -16.83 5.60
C PHE A 165 -21.87 -15.38 6.00
N LYS A 166 -21.95 -15.11 7.30
CA LYS A 166 -22.17 -13.74 7.80
C LYS A 166 -20.82 -13.03 7.95
N THR A 167 -20.55 -12.03 7.10
CA THR A 167 -19.34 -11.20 7.23
C THR A 167 -19.37 -10.30 8.48
N PHE A 168 -18.20 -9.83 8.91
CA PHE A 168 -18.08 -8.89 10.02
C PHE A 168 -18.72 -7.51 9.72
N GLY A 169 -18.67 -7.09 8.45
CA GLY A 169 -19.27 -5.87 7.92
C GLY A 169 -18.57 -5.42 6.64
N PHE A 170 -18.88 -4.22 6.18
CA PHE A 170 -18.30 -3.61 4.98
C PHE A 170 -18.21 -2.10 5.10
N ALA A 171 -17.13 -1.52 4.60
CA ALA A 171 -16.98 -0.08 4.39
C ALA A 171 -16.59 0.22 2.93
N GLY A 172 -17.28 1.20 2.34
CA GLY A 172 -16.81 1.89 1.13
C GLY A 172 -15.94 3.09 1.47
N GLY A 173 -15.47 3.80 0.43
CA GLY A 173 -14.60 4.97 0.55
C GLY A 173 -13.33 4.89 -0.29
N ARG A 174 -13.12 3.80 -1.03
CA ARG A 174 -11.98 3.62 -1.95
C ARG A 174 -12.24 4.40 -3.23
N LYS A 175 -11.36 5.36 -3.54
CA LYS A 175 -11.47 6.15 -4.78
C LYS A 175 -10.82 5.36 -5.93
N ASP A 176 -11.46 5.36 -7.10
CA ASP A 176 -10.82 4.82 -8.29
C ASP A 176 -9.62 5.69 -8.68
N VAL A 177 -8.55 5.04 -9.14
CA VAL A 177 -7.42 5.69 -9.82
C VAL A 177 -7.50 5.44 -11.33
N TRP A 178 -6.76 6.17 -12.15
CA TRP A 178 -6.99 6.19 -13.61
C TRP A 178 -5.81 5.73 -14.46
N GLU A 179 -4.73 5.32 -13.81
CA GLU A 179 -3.54 4.78 -14.44
C GLU A 179 -2.88 3.72 -13.54
N PRO A 180 -2.06 2.81 -14.11
CA PRO A 180 -1.24 1.88 -13.34
C PRO A 180 -0.40 2.59 -12.29
N GLU A 181 -0.35 2.07 -11.08
CA GLU A 181 0.69 2.42 -10.10
C GLU A 181 2.05 1.91 -10.62
N GLN A 182 3.00 2.84 -10.78
CA GLN A 182 4.35 2.53 -11.31
C GLN A 182 5.40 2.53 -10.21
N ASP A 183 4.97 2.89 -9.00
CA ASP A 183 5.75 3.00 -7.77
C ASP A 183 5.88 1.68 -7.02
N ALA A 184 5.08 0.66 -7.35
CA ALA A 184 5.16 -0.65 -6.73
C ALA A 184 6.33 -1.48 -7.30
N TYR A 185 7.31 -1.78 -6.44
CA TYR A 185 8.38 -2.75 -6.74
C TYR A 185 7.87 -4.19 -6.50
N TRP A 186 7.48 -4.87 -7.59
CA TRP A 186 6.99 -6.26 -7.57
C TRP A 186 8.09 -7.33 -7.66
N GLY A 187 9.34 -6.92 -7.90
CA GLY A 187 10.50 -7.79 -8.10
C GLY A 187 11.37 -7.36 -9.28
N LYS A 188 12.49 -8.06 -9.49
CA LYS A 188 13.47 -7.80 -10.58
C LYS A 188 13.38 -8.81 -11.72
N GLU A 189 12.57 -9.85 -11.56
CA GLU A 189 12.42 -10.92 -12.55
C GLU A 189 11.90 -10.35 -13.86
N THR A 190 12.42 -10.88 -14.96
CA THR A 190 11.98 -10.50 -16.32
C THR A 190 11.03 -11.53 -16.92
N THR A 191 10.67 -12.57 -16.17
CA THR A 191 9.78 -13.65 -16.59
C THR A 191 8.72 -13.89 -15.51
N TRP A 192 7.49 -14.15 -15.95
CA TRP A 192 6.42 -14.56 -15.04
C TRP A 192 6.72 -15.90 -14.38
N LEU A 193 6.31 -16.02 -13.12
CA LEU A 193 6.46 -17.22 -12.28
C LEU A 193 7.93 -17.65 -12.05
N GLU A 194 8.90 -16.76 -12.21
CA GLU A 194 10.27 -16.99 -11.73
C GLU A 194 10.47 -16.44 -10.31
N ASP A 195 11.42 -17.02 -9.58
CA ASP A 195 11.81 -16.67 -8.20
C ASP A 195 13.33 -16.51 -8.00
N ASP A 196 14.10 -16.51 -9.09
CA ASP A 196 15.57 -16.58 -9.08
C ASP A 196 16.26 -15.30 -8.58
N GLN A 197 15.57 -14.16 -8.61
CA GLN A 197 16.11 -12.85 -8.20
C GLN A 197 15.60 -12.34 -6.84
N ARG A 198 14.58 -12.98 -6.25
CA ARG A 198 13.95 -12.52 -4.99
C ARG A 198 14.38 -13.26 -3.74
N TYR A 199 15.04 -14.41 -3.89
CA TYR A 199 15.54 -15.18 -2.74
C TYR A 199 17.06 -15.02 -2.60
N SER A 200 17.52 -14.99 -1.36
CA SER A 200 18.93 -15.09 -1.00
C SER A 200 19.10 -16.02 0.22
N GLY A 201 20.34 -16.36 0.58
CA GLY A 201 20.60 -17.17 1.78
C GLY A 201 19.85 -18.50 1.77
N ASP A 202 19.21 -18.82 2.90
CA ASP A 202 18.42 -20.03 3.11
C ASP A 202 16.93 -19.74 2.86
N ARG A 203 16.60 -19.33 1.62
CA ARG A 203 15.24 -18.94 1.20
C ARG A 203 14.71 -17.69 1.90
N ASP A 204 15.58 -16.71 2.12
CA ASP A 204 15.22 -15.38 2.61
C ASP A 204 14.62 -14.53 1.47
N LEU A 205 13.33 -14.23 1.53
CA LEU A 205 12.63 -13.40 0.55
C LEU A 205 13.04 -11.92 0.68
N GLU A 206 13.38 -11.26 -0.44
CA GLU A 206 13.78 -9.86 -0.52
C GLU A 206 12.66 -8.93 -0.02
N ASP A 207 12.96 -8.12 0.99
CA ASP A 207 12.10 -7.00 1.36
C ASP A 207 12.08 -5.94 0.25
N PRO A 208 10.93 -5.32 -0.06
CA PRO A 208 9.62 -5.44 0.62
C PRO A 208 8.65 -6.51 0.05
N LEU A 209 9.11 -7.45 -0.78
CA LEU A 209 8.24 -8.43 -1.46
C LEU A 209 7.48 -9.31 -0.46
N ALA A 210 6.30 -9.78 -0.87
CA ALA A 210 5.42 -10.64 -0.07
C ALA A 210 4.81 -11.81 -0.89
N ALA A 211 5.41 -12.13 -2.04
CA ALA A 211 5.01 -13.25 -2.88
C ALA A 211 6.24 -14.05 -3.33
N VAL A 212 6.12 -15.37 -3.41
CA VAL A 212 7.24 -16.29 -3.66
C VAL A 212 7.70 -16.33 -5.11
N GLN A 213 6.88 -15.86 -6.06
CA GLN A 213 7.19 -15.82 -7.50
C GLN A 213 6.55 -14.59 -8.14
N MET A 214 7.16 -14.07 -9.21
CA MET A 214 6.64 -12.92 -9.93
C MET A 214 5.28 -13.26 -10.55
N GLY A 215 4.25 -12.49 -10.22
CA GLY A 215 2.90 -12.71 -10.76
C GLY A 215 2.00 -13.64 -9.94
N LEU A 216 2.45 -14.10 -8.77
CA LEU A 216 1.61 -14.75 -7.75
C LEU A 216 1.12 -13.74 -6.71
N ILE A 217 -0.02 -14.03 -6.07
CA ILE A 217 -0.50 -13.24 -4.94
C ILE A 217 0.33 -13.54 -3.68
N TYR A 218 0.47 -14.83 -3.31
CA TYR A 218 1.22 -15.25 -2.11
C TYR A 218 2.25 -16.33 -2.45
N VAL A 219 1.78 -17.59 -2.57
CA VAL A 219 2.60 -18.78 -2.66
C VAL A 219 2.25 -19.61 -3.89
N ASN A 220 3.14 -20.52 -4.28
CA ASN A 220 2.86 -21.49 -5.33
C ASN A 220 1.91 -22.60 -4.81
N PRO A 221 0.73 -22.82 -5.44
CA PRO A 221 -0.23 -23.81 -4.97
C PRO A 221 0.25 -25.27 -5.12
N GLU A 222 1.23 -25.54 -5.99
CA GLU A 222 1.90 -26.84 -6.11
C GLU A 222 2.99 -27.04 -5.06
N GLY A 223 3.43 -25.97 -4.38
CA GLY A 223 4.52 -25.93 -3.39
C GLY A 223 5.82 -25.27 -3.91
N PRO A 224 6.83 -25.05 -3.05
CA PRO A 224 8.04 -24.30 -3.38
C PRO A 224 8.75 -24.75 -4.65
N GLY A 225 8.88 -23.87 -5.64
CA GLY A 225 9.47 -24.19 -6.95
C GLY A 225 8.71 -25.29 -7.72
N GLY A 226 7.40 -25.44 -7.50
CA GLY A 226 6.56 -26.47 -8.10
C GLY A 226 6.73 -27.87 -7.48
N LYS A 227 7.36 -27.97 -6.29
CA LYS A 227 7.55 -29.25 -5.58
C LYS A 227 6.42 -29.48 -4.58
N PRO A 228 5.72 -30.63 -4.65
CA PRO A 228 4.58 -30.93 -3.78
C PRO A 228 5.00 -31.38 -2.36
N ASP A 229 5.60 -30.45 -1.62
CA ASP A 229 5.97 -30.61 -0.21
C ASP A 229 5.10 -29.67 0.65
N PRO A 230 4.08 -30.20 1.34
CA PRO A 230 3.21 -29.41 2.20
C PRO A 230 3.93 -28.73 3.38
N VAL A 231 4.99 -29.34 3.92
CA VAL A 231 5.73 -28.78 5.06
C VAL A 231 6.58 -27.59 4.60
N ALA A 232 7.27 -27.73 3.47
CA ALA A 232 8.02 -26.62 2.89
C ALA A 232 7.09 -25.48 2.44
N ALA A 233 5.93 -25.81 1.87
CA ALA A 233 4.92 -24.81 1.49
C ALA A 233 4.38 -24.02 2.69
N ALA A 234 4.31 -24.63 3.89
CA ALA A 234 3.86 -23.94 5.10
C ALA A 234 4.80 -22.80 5.52
N ALA A 235 6.12 -22.96 5.31
CA ALA A 235 7.10 -21.91 5.59
C ALA A 235 6.89 -20.70 4.67
N ASP A 236 6.68 -20.94 3.38
CA ASP A 236 6.37 -19.89 2.39
C ASP A 236 5.03 -19.21 2.72
N ILE A 237 4.00 -19.97 3.14
CA ILE A 237 2.70 -19.43 3.54
C ILE A 237 2.89 -18.48 4.73
N ARG A 238 3.61 -18.92 5.76
CA ARG A 238 3.84 -18.11 6.97
C ARG A 238 4.58 -16.83 6.67
N ASP A 239 5.67 -16.91 5.91
CA ASP A 239 6.47 -15.74 5.54
C ASP A 239 5.63 -14.74 4.73
N THR A 240 4.98 -15.19 3.65
CA THR A 240 4.20 -14.30 2.79
C THR A 240 3.00 -13.68 3.50
N PHE A 241 2.22 -14.45 4.27
CA PHE A 241 1.08 -13.90 5.02
C PHE A 241 1.51 -12.92 6.11
N ALA A 242 2.60 -13.18 6.83
CA ALA A 242 3.15 -12.24 7.81
C ALA A 242 3.57 -10.91 7.14
N ARG A 243 4.21 -10.98 5.97
CA ARG A 243 4.55 -9.80 5.14
C ARG A 243 3.32 -9.06 4.61
N MET A 244 2.14 -9.67 4.69
CA MET A 244 0.84 -9.07 4.39
C MET A 244 0.02 -8.77 5.66
N ALA A 245 0.66 -8.71 6.82
CA ALA A 245 0.05 -8.42 8.11
C ALA A 245 -1.04 -9.42 8.53
N MET A 246 -0.85 -10.71 8.24
CA MET A 246 -1.70 -11.79 8.73
C MET A 246 -0.89 -12.73 9.63
N ASP A 247 -1.40 -13.03 10.82
CA ASP A 247 -0.81 -14.02 11.71
C ASP A 247 -1.22 -15.47 11.34
N ASP A 248 -0.74 -16.45 12.11
CA ASP A 248 -1.04 -17.86 11.84
C ASP A 248 -2.54 -18.21 11.95
N GLU A 249 -3.28 -17.58 12.88
CA GLU A 249 -4.72 -17.84 13.04
C GLU A 249 -5.51 -17.23 11.88
N GLU A 250 -5.22 -15.98 11.54
CA GLU A 250 -5.81 -15.27 10.40
C GLU A 250 -5.51 -16.00 9.08
N THR A 251 -4.28 -16.51 8.92
CA THR A 251 -3.85 -17.27 7.74
C THR A 251 -4.65 -18.55 7.56
N VAL A 252 -4.75 -19.39 8.59
CA VAL A 252 -5.56 -20.62 8.55
C VAL A 252 -7.02 -20.28 8.29
N ALA A 253 -7.55 -19.25 8.95
CA ALA A 253 -8.94 -18.82 8.79
C ALA A 253 -9.25 -18.37 7.36
N LEU A 254 -8.36 -17.59 6.74
CA LEU A 254 -8.51 -17.10 5.37
C LEU A 254 -8.44 -18.22 4.33
N ILE A 255 -7.44 -19.12 4.44
CA ILE A 255 -7.27 -20.21 3.47
C ILE A 255 -8.43 -21.20 3.59
N ALA A 256 -8.71 -21.71 4.80
CA ALA A 256 -9.80 -22.66 5.00
C ALA A 256 -11.19 -22.04 4.72
N GLY A 257 -11.38 -20.77 5.07
CA GLY A 257 -12.62 -20.04 4.84
C GLY A 257 -12.87 -19.79 3.35
N GLY A 258 -11.85 -19.34 2.61
CA GLY A 258 -11.91 -19.15 1.17
C GLY A 258 -12.12 -20.45 0.40
N HIS A 259 -11.34 -21.49 0.70
CA HIS A 259 -11.41 -22.80 0.04
C HIS A 259 -12.58 -23.67 0.52
N THR A 260 -13.44 -23.16 1.40
CA THR A 260 -14.77 -23.75 1.62
C THR A 260 -15.65 -23.64 0.37
N PHE A 261 -15.34 -22.69 -0.53
CA PHE A 261 -16.15 -22.35 -1.70
C PHE A 261 -15.44 -22.69 -3.02
N GLY A 262 -16.24 -23.06 -4.02
CA GLY A 262 -15.82 -23.16 -5.41
C GLY A 262 -14.85 -24.30 -5.73
N LYS A 263 -14.04 -24.05 -6.76
CA LYS A 263 -13.07 -24.97 -7.34
C LYS A 263 -11.95 -24.22 -8.06
N THR A 264 -10.86 -24.92 -8.36
CA THR A 264 -9.84 -24.50 -9.33
C THR A 264 -10.16 -25.01 -10.74
N HIS A 265 -9.41 -24.57 -11.76
CA HIS A 265 -9.66 -24.94 -13.17
C HIS A 265 -8.38 -25.35 -13.91
N GLY A 266 -8.38 -26.57 -14.44
CA GLY A 266 -7.25 -27.24 -15.07
C GLY A 266 -7.73 -28.41 -15.94
N ALA A 267 -8.80 -28.19 -16.71
CA ALA A 267 -9.49 -29.22 -17.48
C ALA A 267 -8.66 -29.87 -18.59
N GLY A 268 -7.58 -29.21 -19.04
CA GLY A 268 -6.70 -29.70 -20.11
C GLY A 268 -5.37 -28.97 -20.16
N ASP A 269 -4.55 -29.29 -21.15
CA ASP A 269 -3.20 -28.75 -21.33
C ASP A 269 -3.20 -27.21 -21.40
N ALA A 270 -2.34 -26.57 -20.60
CA ALA A 270 -2.19 -25.11 -20.55
C ALA A 270 -1.77 -24.50 -21.91
N ALA A 271 -1.21 -25.29 -22.84
CA ALA A 271 -0.91 -24.87 -24.20
C ALA A 271 -2.14 -24.38 -25.00
N HIS A 272 -3.36 -24.70 -24.54
CA HIS A 272 -4.60 -24.20 -25.13
C HIS A 272 -4.97 -22.77 -24.73
N VAL A 273 -4.32 -22.22 -23.69
CA VAL A 273 -4.59 -20.88 -23.16
C VAL A 273 -3.76 -19.85 -23.91
N GLY A 274 -4.44 -18.87 -24.51
CA GLY A 274 -3.82 -17.77 -25.24
C GLY A 274 -3.22 -16.68 -24.34
N ALA A 275 -2.85 -15.57 -24.97
CA ALA A 275 -2.20 -14.43 -24.31
C ALA A 275 -3.04 -13.82 -23.19
N ASP A 276 -2.37 -13.27 -22.16
CA ASP A 276 -2.99 -12.46 -21.10
C ASP A 276 -3.62 -11.16 -21.64
N PRO A 277 -4.46 -10.44 -20.87
CA PRO A 277 -5.19 -9.27 -21.37
C PRO A 277 -4.35 -8.16 -22.01
N GLU A 278 -3.13 -7.89 -21.52
CA GLU A 278 -2.26 -6.85 -22.09
C GLU A 278 -1.53 -7.30 -23.37
N ALA A 279 -1.41 -8.60 -23.58
CA ALA A 279 -0.82 -9.20 -24.78
C ALA A 279 -1.85 -9.76 -25.78
N ALA A 280 -3.13 -9.76 -25.43
CA ALA A 280 -4.22 -10.26 -26.25
C ALA A 280 -4.54 -9.34 -27.44
N ASP A 281 -5.07 -9.92 -28.52
CA ASP A 281 -5.49 -9.16 -29.68
C ASP A 281 -6.67 -8.23 -29.36
N ILE A 282 -6.76 -7.10 -30.07
CA ILE A 282 -7.70 -6.00 -29.78
C ILE A 282 -9.17 -6.43 -29.80
N GLU A 283 -9.54 -7.44 -30.59
CA GLU A 283 -10.89 -8.01 -30.64
C GLU A 283 -11.32 -8.70 -29.34
N GLN A 284 -10.38 -9.03 -28.44
CA GLN A 284 -10.71 -9.54 -27.11
C GLN A 284 -11.27 -8.44 -26.19
N GLN A 285 -11.17 -7.17 -26.59
CA GLN A 285 -11.78 -6.03 -25.89
C GLN A 285 -11.41 -6.01 -24.39
N GLY A 286 -10.12 -6.16 -24.09
CA GLY A 286 -9.57 -6.16 -22.72
C GLY A 286 -9.81 -7.43 -21.92
N LEU A 287 -10.26 -8.51 -22.55
CA LEU A 287 -10.19 -9.87 -22.00
C LEU A 287 -8.91 -10.57 -22.48
N GLY A 288 -8.52 -11.64 -21.79
CA GLY A 288 -7.36 -12.46 -22.14
C GLY A 288 -7.60 -13.93 -21.87
N TRP A 289 -6.53 -14.73 -21.96
CA TRP A 289 -6.50 -16.16 -21.71
C TRP A 289 -7.55 -16.94 -22.52
N HIS A 290 -7.72 -16.56 -23.79
CA HIS A 290 -8.65 -17.24 -24.68
C HIS A 290 -8.29 -18.73 -24.77
N ASN A 291 -9.24 -19.59 -24.43
CA ASN A 291 -9.02 -21.02 -24.29
C ASN A 291 -9.58 -21.78 -25.49
N THR A 292 -8.72 -22.55 -26.16
CA THR A 292 -9.07 -23.36 -27.35
C THR A 292 -9.43 -24.82 -27.02
N TYR A 293 -9.34 -25.23 -25.75
CA TYR A 293 -9.68 -26.57 -25.30
C TYR A 293 -11.20 -26.75 -25.20
N GLY A 294 -11.75 -27.75 -25.89
CA GLY A 294 -13.20 -28.02 -25.88
C GLY A 294 -14.02 -26.78 -26.26
N SER A 295 -14.93 -26.37 -25.39
CA SER A 295 -15.72 -25.13 -25.52
C SER A 295 -15.02 -23.86 -25.04
N GLY A 296 -13.85 -23.99 -24.41
CA GLY A 296 -13.06 -22.90 -23.83
C GLY A 296 -13.57 -22.34 -22.51
N LYS A 297 -14.68 -22.87 -21.99
CA LYS A 297 -15.41 -22.36 -20.81
C LYS A 297 -16.14 -23.51 -20.09
N ALA A 298 -16.83 -23.21 -19.00
CA ALA A 298 -17.57 -24.20 -18.21
C ALA A 298 -16.66 -25.38 -17.80
N GLY A 299 -17.07 -26.63 -18.05
CA GLY A 299 -16.30 -27.83 -17.73
C GLY A 299 -14.94 -27.93 -18.43
N ASP A 300 -14.71 -27.14 -19.48
CA ASP A 300 -13.44 -27.09 -20.24
C ASP A 300 -12.53 -25.92 -19.82
N THR A 301 -12.86 -25.23 -18.73
CA THR A 301 -12.11 -24.07 -18.26
C THR A 301 -10.70 -24.45 -17.81
N ILE A 302 -9.71 -23.65 -18.23
CA ILE A 302 -8.32 -23.74 -17.77
C ILE A 302 -7.96 -22.40 -17.13
N GLY A 303 -7.44 -22.45 -15.92
CA GLY A 303 -6.98 -21.31 -15.12
C GLY A 303 -5.61 -21.61 -14.53
N SER A 304 -5.56 -22.01 -13.27
CA SER A 304 -4.30 -22.35 -12.59
C SER A 304 -3.64 -23.66 -13.07
N GLY A 305 -4.37 -24.48 -13.84
CA GLY A 305 -3.93 -25.82 -14.23
C GLY A 305 -4.23 -26.89 -13.17
N LEU A 306 -4.68 -26.50 -11.98
CA LEU A 306 -5.17 -27.42 -10.95
C LEU A 306 -6.65 -27.70 -11.17
N GLU A 307 -7.12 -28.91 -10.86
CA GLU A 307 -8.52 -29.31 -11.00
C GLU A 307 -9.02 -29.90 -9.66
N VAL A 308 -9.28 -29.00 -8.70
CA VAL A 308 -9.59 -29.29 -7.30
C VAL A 308 -10.94 -28.68 -6.95
N THR A 309 -11.82 -29.48 -6.37
CA THR A 309 -13.04 -29.02 -5.70
C THR A 309 -12.99 -29.52 -4.26
N TRP A 310 -13.01 -28.59 -3.30
CA TRP A 310 -12.67 -28.89 -1.90
C TRP A 310 -13.82 -29.51 -1.10
N THR A 311 -15.07 -29.11 -1.37
CA THR A 311 -16.22 -29.42 -0.52
C THR A 311 -17.38 -30.02 -1.31
N GLN A 312 -18.26 -30.71 -0.58
CA GLN A 312 -19.49 -31.32 -1.11
C GLN A 312 -20.57 -30.27 -1.44
N THR A 313 -20.40 -29.04 -0.94
CA THR A 313 -21.32 -27.93 -1.18
C THR A 313 -20.55 -26.65 -1.57
N PRO A 314 -19.96 -26.58 -2.77
CA PRO A 314 -19.05 -25.50 -3.16
C PRO A 314 -19.66 -24.10 -3.17
N THR A 315 -20.99 -23.99 -3.11
CA THR A 315 -21.75 -22.73 -3.13
C THR A 315 -22.47 -22.47 -1.81
N LYS A 316 -22.06 -23.14 -0.72
CA LYS A 316 -22.59 -22.95 0.62
C LYS A 316 -21.48 -22.98 1.66
N TRP A 317 -21.55 -22.07 2.62
CA TRP A 317 -20.71 -22.13 3.81
C TRP A 317 -20.92 -23.47 4.52
N SER A 318 -19.82 -24.11 4.87
CA SER A 318 -19.79 -25.41 5.53
C SER A 318 -18.49 -25.54 6.31
N TYR A 319 -18.33 -26.65 7.01
CA TYR A 319 -17.08 -26.99 7.70
C TYR A 319 -16.33 -28.13 6.98
N TYR A 320 -16.79 -28.46 5.76
CA TYR A 320 -16.30 -29.61 5.01
C TYR A 320 -14.85 -29.48 4.57
N PHE A 321 -14.31 -28.27 4.38
CA PHE A 321 -12.88 -28.12 4.07
C PHE A 321 -12.00 -28.77 5.15
N LEU A 322 -12.20 -28.38 6.41
CA LEU A 322 -11.44 -28.92 7.54
C LEU A 322 -11.80 -30.38 7.83
N GLU A 323 -13.07 -30.78 7.68
CA GLU A 323 -13.46 -32.19 7.81
C GLU A 323 -12.75 -33.06 6.78
N ASN A 324 -12.77 -32.67 5.50
CA ASN A 324 -12.12 -33.41 4.42
C ASN A 324 -10.60 -33.47 4.66
N LEU A 325 -9.97 -32.34 5.00
CA LEU A 325 -8.53 -32.23 5.26
C LEU A 325 -8.03 -33.26 6.29
N PHE A 326 -8.79 -33.50 7.35
CA PHE A 326 -8.41 -34.39 8.45
C PHE A 326 -9.00 -35.80 8.39
N ASN A 327 -10.15 -36.01 7.74
CA ASN A 327 -10.82 -37.32 7.70
C ASN A 327 -10.27 -38.26 6.61
N TYR A 328 -9.59 -37.72 5.61
CA TYR A 328 -8.97 -38.52 4.55
C TYR A 328 -7.44 -38.54 4.66
N GLU A 329 -6.86 -39.62 4.15
CA GLU A 329 -5.46 -39.64 3.75
C GLU A 329 -5.34 -39.26 2.27
N TRP A 330 -4.19 -38.74 1.85
CA TRP A 330 -4.04 -38.09 0.54
C TRP A 330 -3.02 -38.82 -0.35
N ASP A 331 -3.36 -39.02 -1.63
CA ASP A 331 -2.45 -39.47 -2.69
C ASP A 331 -2.06 -38.29 -3.59
N LEU A 332 -0.77 -38.18 -3.89
CA LEU A 332 -0.25 -37.20 -4.84
C LEU A 332 -0.57 -37.66 -6.28
N VAL A 333 -1.21 -36.80 -7.05
CA VAL A 333 -1.62 -37.05 -8.44
C VAL A 333 -1.33 -35.84 -9.32
N LYS A 334 -1.50 -36.03 -10.63
CA LYS A 334 -1.49 -34.94 -11.62
C LYS A 334 -2.91 -34.60 -12.06
N SER A 335 -3.20 -33.30 -12.18
CA SER A 335 -4.41 -32.79 -12.83
C SER A 335 -4.44 -33.16 -14.32
N PRO A 336 -5.57 -32.97 -15.02
CA PRO A 336 -5.62 -33.10 -16.48
C PRO A 336 -4.63 -32.16 -17.21
N ALA A 337 -4.31 -31.00 -16.64
CA ALA A 337 -3.29 -30.08 -17.16
C ALA A 337 -1.84 -30.44 -16.75
N GLY A 338 -1.64 -31.47 -15.94
CA GLY A 338 -0.31 -31.90 -15.48
C GLY A 338 0.23 -31.17 -14.26
N ALA A 339 -0.59 -30.43 -13.50
CA ALA A 339 -0.21 -29.80 -12.22
C ALA A 339 -0.29 -30.81 -11.06
N TRP A 340 0.59 -30.69 -10.05
CA TRP A 340 0.55 -31.50 -8.83
C TRP A 340 -0.63 -31.12 -7.94
N GLN A 341 -1.43 -32.11 -7.56
CA GLN A 341 -2.53 -31.96 -6.60
C GLN A 341 -2.73 -33.24 -5.80
N TRP A 342 -3.64 -33.21 -4.84
CA TRP A 342 -3.89 -34.33 -3.94
C TRP A 342 -5.32 -34.81 -4.06
N VAL A 343 -5.53 -36.12 -4.02
CA VAL A 343 -6.85 -36.77 -4.02
C VAL A 343 -7.01 -37.66 -2.80
N ALA A 344 -8.21 -37.71 -2.24
CA ALA A 344 -8.49 -38.53 -1.07
C ALA A 344 -8.38 -40.04 -1.38
N LYS A 345 -7.72 -40.77 -0.48
CA LYS A 345 -7.61 -42.24 -0.44
C LYS A 345 -8.92 -42.86 0.04
N THR A 346 -9.95 -42.76 -0.81
CA THR A 346 -11.31 -43.20 -0.48
C THR A 346 -12.06 -43.62 -1.74
N ASP A 347 -13.16 -44.34 -1.59
CA ASP A 347 -14.15 -44.59 -2.66
C ASP A 347 -15.34 -43.61 -2.59
N ASP A 348 -15.32 -42.68 -1.64
CA ASP A 348 -16.32 -41.63 -1.51
C ASP A 348 -16.26 -40.65 -2.69
N ASN A 349 -17.31 -40.67 -3.52
CA ASN A 349 -17.56 -39.69 -4.58
C ASN A 349 -18.69 -38.76 -4.14
N SER A 350 -18.39 -37.89 -3.17
CA SER A 350 -19.36 -36.97 -2.58
C SER A 350 -19.31 -35.56 -3.18
N VAL A 351 -18.23 -35.19 -3.86
CA VAL A 351 -18.03 -33.84 -4.42
C VAL A 351 -18.75 -33.73 -5.77
N PRO A 352 -19.61 -32.73 -5.98
CA PRO A 352 -20.36 -32.59 -7.23
C PRO A 352 -19.47 -32.13 -8.39
N ASP A 353 -19.83 -32.52 -9.61
CA ASP A 353 -19.33 -31.85 -10.81
C ASP A 353 -20.00 -30.47 -10.99
N ALA A 354 -19.28 -29.52 -11.60
CA ALA A 354 -19.76 -28.14 -11.74
C ALA A 354 -20.88 -27.97 -12.79
N PHE A 355 -20.96 -28.86 -13.79
CA PHE A 355 -21.90 -28.73 -14.91
C PHE A 355 -22.70 -30.01 -15.21
N ASP A 356 -22.31 -31.15 -14.65
CA ASP A 356 -23.00 -32.43 -14.82
C ASP A 356 -23.48 -33.02 -13.49
N ALA A 357 -24.75 -32.78 -13.15
CA ALA A 357 -25.35 -33.26 -11.90
C ALA A 357 -25.36 -34.80 -11.74
N SER A 358 -25.08 -35.56 -12.81
CA SER A 358 -24.96 -37.02 -12.74
C SER A 358 -23.55 -37.49 -12.37
N LYS A 359 -22.56 -36.60 -12.42
CA LYS A 359 -21.16 -36.87 -12.08
C LYS A 359 -20.81 -36.37 -10.68
N LYS A 360 -19.95 -37.15 -10.03
CA LYS A 360 -19.35 -36.82 -8.75
C LYS A 360 -17.90 -37.27 -8.74
N HIS A 361 -17.12 -36.61 -7.90
CA HIS A 361 -15.68 -36.76 -7.79
C HIS A 361 -15.29 -37.07 -6.33
N LYS A 362 -14.07 -37.59 -6.16
CA LYS A 362 -13.46 -37.72 -4.83
C LYS A 362 -13.03 -36.33 -4.32
N PRO A 363 -12.99 -36.11 -2.99
CA PRO A 363 -12.37 -34.91 -2.43
C PRO A 363 -10.92 -34.74 -2.90
N THR A 364 -10.53 -33.49 -3.12
CA THR A 364 -9.21 -33.09 -3.61
C THR A 364 -8.68 -31.89 -2.83
N MET A 365 -7.36 -31.73 -2.76
CA MET A 365 -6.67 -30.66 -2.05
C MET A 365 -5.43 -30.19 -2.83
N LEU A 366 -5.02 -28.94 -2.61
CA LEU A 366 -3.74 -28.40 -3.04
C LEU A 366 -2.60 -28.81 -2.09
N THR A 367 -1.35 -28.68 -2.53
CA THR A 367 -0.20 -28.85 -1.62
C THR A 367 -0.28 -27.87 -0.45
N THR A 368 -0.68 -26.63 -0.73
CA THR A 368 -0.83 -25.55 0.27
C THR A 368 -1.99 -25.77 1.24
N ASP A 369 -3.03 -26.52 0.84
CA ASP A 369 -4.11 -26.90 1.77
C ASP A 369 -3.60 -27.92 2.80
N LEU A 370 -2.81 -28.89 2.33
CA LEU A 370 -2.20 -29.89 3.20
C LEU A 370 -1.20 -29.27 4.19
N SER A 371 -0.59 -28.13 3.86
CA SER A 371 0.26 -27.37 4.80
C SER A 371 -0.47 -27.05 6.11
N LEU A 372 -1.77 -26.79 6.06
CA LEU A 372 -2.58 -26.49 7.25
C LEU A 372 -2.73 -27.70 8.20
N ARG A 373 -2.45 -28.90 7.71
CA ARG A 373 -2.45 -30.15 8.48
C ARG A 373 -1.05 -30.61 8.86
N PHE A 374 -0.03 -30.33 8.04
CA PHE A 374 1.31 -30.89 8.24
C PHE A 374 2.29 -29.96 8.95
N ASP A 375 2.02 -28.64 8.99
CA ASP A 375 2.76 -27.73 9.86
C ASP A 375 2.27 -27.82 11.31
N PRO A 376 3.16 -27.94 12.32
CA PRO A 376 2.75 -28.14 13.71
C PRO A 376 1.89 -27.04 14.34
N GLU A 377 2.02 -25.77 13.93
CA GLU A 377 1.21 -24.67 14.50
C GLU A 377 -0.10 -24.52 13.72
N TYR A 378 -0.07 -24.58 12.39
CA TYR A 378 -1.29 -24.58 11.59
C TYR A 378 -2.19 -25.79 11.90
N GLU A 379 -1.60 -26.95 12.19
CA GLU A 379 -2.37 -28.16 12.54
C GLU A 379 -3.18 -27.95 13.82
N LYS A 380 -2.58 -27.35 14.85
CA LYS A 380 -3.26 -27.06 16.12
C LYS A 380 -4.44 -26.12 15.92
N ILE A 381 -4.24 -25.06 15.12
CA ILE A 381 -5.29 -24.08 14.80
C ILE A 381 -6.39 -24.77 13.99
N SER A 382 -6.03 -25.50 12.94
CA SER A 382 -6.98 -26.19 12.06
C SER A 382 -7.79 -27.25 12.82
N ARG A 383 -7.18 -28.00 13.74
CA ARG A 383 -7.90 -28.94 14.62
C ARG A 383 -8.81 -28.24 15.63
N ARG A 384 -8.39 -27.09 16.16
CA ARG A 384 -9.24 -26.28 17.05
C ARG A 384 -10.47 -25.79 16.29
N PHE A 385 -10.27 -25.21 15.11
CA PHE A 385 -11.35 -24.77 14.22
C PHE A 385 -12.29 -25.91 13.79
N LEU A 386 -11.76 -27.10 13.49
CA LEU A 386 -12.57 -28.28 13.21
C LEU A 386 -13.46 -28.67 14.40
N LYS A 387 -12.94 -28.58 15.63
CA LYS A 387 -13.71 -28.88 16.86
C LYS A 387 -14.67 -27.76 17.26
N ASN A 388 -14.34 -26.52 16.90
CA ASN A 388 -15.04 -25.29 17.27
C ASN A 388 -15.44 -24.49 16.01
N PRO A 389 -16.42 -24.97 15.23
CA PRO A 389 -16.77 -24.37 13.94
C PRO A 389 -17.25 -22.90 14.02
N LEU A 390 -17.77 -22.46 15.17
CA LEU A 390 -18.17 -21.06 15.37
C LEU A 390 -16.97 -20.14 15.63
N GLU A 391 -15.91 -20.65 16.26
CA GLU A 391 -14.65 -19.94 16.45
C GLU A 391 -13.96 -19.71 15.10
N PHE A 392 -13.96 -20.72 14.24
CA PHE A 392 -13.50 -20.60 12.85
C PHE A 392 -14.29 -19.56 12.06
N ALA A 393 -15.61 -19.56 12.17
CA ALA A 393 -16.45 -18.60 11.46
C ALA A 393 -16.18 -17.15 11.91
N ASP A 394 -15.98 -16.91 13.21
CA ASP A 394 -15.62 -15.57 13.73
C ASP A 394 -14.22 -15.14 13.26
N ALA A 395 -13.23 -16.04 13.36
CA ALA A 395 -11.87 -15.79 12.89
C ALA A 395 -11.84 -15.45 11.39
N PHE A 396 -12.57 -16.20 10.56
CA PHE A 396 -12.67 -15.92 9.13
C PHE A 396 -13.39 -14.59 8.86
N ALA A 397 -14.46 -14.26 9.59
CA ALA A 397 -15.19 -13.00 9.40
C ALA A 397 -14.29 -11.79 9.68
N ARG A 398 -13.50 -11.86 10.76
CA ARG A 398 -12.56 -10.82 11.18
C ARG A 398 -11.36 -10.72 10.23
N ALA A 399 -10.76 -11.84 9.87
CA ALA A 399 -9.61 -11.87 8.96
C ALA A 399 -10.00 -11.43 7.54
N TRP A 400 -11.20 -11.79 7.05
CA TRP A 400 -11.74 -11.30 5.78
C TRP A 400 -11.95 -9.79 5.80
N PHE A 401 -12.49 -9.26 6.89
CA PHE A 401 -12.67 -7.81 7.04
C PHE A 401 -11.32 -7.08 7.07
N LYS A 402 -10.35 -7.57 7.86
CA LYS A 402 -8.97 -7.05 7.88
C LYS A 402 -8.35 -7.07 6.49
N LEU A 403 -8.35 -8.21 5.82
CA LEU A 403 -7.83 -8.37 4.45
C LEU A 403 -8.35 -7.28 3.54
N THR A 404 -9.68 -7.11 3.53
CA THR A 404 -10.35 -6.26 2.55
C THR A 404 -10.29 -4.78 2.91
N HIS A 405 -9.86 -4.40 4.11
CA HIS A 405 -9.87 -3.02 4.60
C HIS A 405 -8.53 -2.52 5.18
N ARG A 406 -7.48 -3.37 5.24
CA ARG A 406 -6.16 -3.05 5.81
C ARG A 406 -5.45 -1.84 5.19
N ASP A 407 -5.80 -1.49 3.96
CA ASP A 407 -5.27 -0.37 3.19
C ASP A 407 -6.23 0.84 3.12
N MET A 408 -7.33 0.81 3.88
CA MET A 408 -8.25 1.94 3.97
C MET A 408 -7.84 2.97 5.02
N GLY A 409 -6.79 2.72 5.81
CA GLY A 409 -6.36 3.62 6.87
C GLY A 409 -7.41 3.80 7.99
N PRO A 410 -7.46 4.97 8.65
CA PRO A 410 -8.32 5.20 9.79
C PRO A 410 -9.82 5.04 9.49
N LYS A 411 -10.58 4.62 10.50
CA LYS A 411 -12.04 4.43 10.43
C LYS A 411 -12.81 5.69 10.01
N ALA A 412 -12.24 6.89 10.16
CA ALA A 412 -12.81 8.14 9.65
C ALA A 412 -13.07 8.12 8.13
N ARG A 413 -12.34 7.27 7.37
CA ARG A 413 -12.50 7.06 5.93
C ARG A 413 -13.59 6.05 5.56
N TYR A 414 -14.14 5.33 6.53
CA TYR A 414 -15.04 4.21 6.29
C TYR A 414 -16.46 4.74 6.08
N LEU A 415 -17.05 4.40 4.94
CA LEU A 415 -18.38 4.88 4.54
C LEU A 415 -19.40 3.74 4.46
N GLY A 416 -20.66 4.04 4.77
CA GLY A 416 -21.78 3.12 4.61
C GLY A 416 -22.40 2.66 5.92
N GLN A 417 -23.56 2.00 5.82
CA GLN A 417 -24.38 1.62 6.98
C GLN A 417 -23.93 0.30 7.63
N GLU A 418 -23.00 -0.42 7.01
CA GLU A 418 -22.52 -1.74 7.47
C GLU A 418 -21.09 -1.70 8.03
N VAL A 419 -20.57 -0.50 8.33
CA VAL A 419 -19.27 -0.33 8.98
C VAL A 419 -19.34 -0.95 10.38
N PRO A 420 -18.46 -1.90 10.73
CA PRO A 420 -18.43 -2.49 12.06
C PRO A 420 -18.22 -1.45 13.16
N ALA A 421 -18.99 -1.56 14.24
CA ALA A 421 -18.90 -0.64 15.37
C ALA A 421 -17.62 -0.84 16.19
N GLU A 422 -17.10 -2.06 16.26
CA GLU A 422 -15.85 -2.38 16.95
C GLU A 422 -14.65 -1.69 16.27
N ASP A 423 -13.75 -1.12 17.08
CA ASP A 423 -12.46 -0.63 16.61
C ASP A 423 -11.44 -1.75 16.71
N LEU A 424 -10.75 -2.03 15.61
CA LEU A 424 -9.77 -3.08 15.51
C LEU A 424 -8.36 -2.47 15.53
N ILE A 425 -7.44 -3.12 16.23
CA ILE A 425 -6.10 -2.57 16.48
C ILE A 425 -5.34 -2.22 15.18
N TRP A 426 -5.51 -3.01 14.12
CA TRP A 426 -4.85 -2.77 12.83
C TRP A 426 -5.37 -1.52 12.09
N GLN A 427 -6.47 -0.92 12.53
CA GLN A 427 -7.00 0.35 12.00
C GLN A 427 -6.28 1.57 12.59
N ASP A 428 -5.29 1.35 13.46
CA ASP A 428 -4.56 2.37 14.21
C ASP A 428 -5.53 3.38 14.87
N PRO A 429 -6.48 2.92 15.71
CA PRO A 429 -7.62 3.71 16.17
C PRO A 429 -7.19 5.00 16.89
N ILE A 430 -7.97 6.05 16.69
CA ILE A 430 -7.78 7.37 17.31
C ILE A 430 -9.07 7.71 18.05
N PRO A 431 -9.03 8.13 19.32
CA PRO A 431 -10.24 8.49 20.04
C PRO A 431 -10.93 9.70 19.41
N GLU A 432 -12.26 9.73 19.47
CA GLU A 432 -13.05 10.87 19.00
C GLU A 432 -12.76 12.13 19.85
N VAL A 433 -12.96 13.31 19.25
CA VAL A 433 -12.86 14.59 19.97
C VAL A 433 -13.96 14.68 21.04
N ASP A 434 -13.55 14.83 22.30
CA ASP A 434 -14.45 14.86 23.46
C ASP A 434 -14.49 16.24 24.19
N HIS A 435 -13.88 17.26 23.59
CA HIS A 435 -13.74 18.59 24.18
C HIS A 435 -14.01 19.72 23.17
N VAL A 436 -14.16 20.95 23.67
CA VAL A 436 -14.28 22.13 22.80
C VAL A 436 -12.92 22.40 22.13
N LEU A 437 -12.92 22.62 20.81
CA LEU A 437 -11.70 22.89 20.05
C LEU A 437 -11.19 24.32 20.28
N ILE A 438 -9.87 24.48 20.12
CA ILE A 438 -9.22 25.80 20.17
C ILE A 438 -9.64 26.69 19.00
N GLY A 439 -9.76 27.99 19.26
CA GLY A 439 -10.02 29.01 18.24
C GLY A 439 -8.75 29.74 17.80
N LYS A 440 -8.89 30.70 16.87
CA LYS A 440 -7.75 31.47 16.32
C LYS A 440 -6.97 32.30 17.35
N ALA A 441 -7.63 32.80 18.40
CA ALA A 441 -6.96 33.52 19.47
C ALA A 441 -6.09 32.59 20.33
N ASP A 442 -6.62 31.38 20.62
CA ASP A 442 -5.91 30.35 21.37
C ASP A 442 -4.72 29.82 20.56
N GLU A 443 -4.92 29.57 19.26
CA GLU A 443 -3.86 29.20 18.31
C GLU A 443 -2.69 30.19 18.37
N LYS A 444 -3.00 31.49 18.29
CA LYS A 444 -1.99 32.54 18.35
C LYS A 444 -1.24 32.53 19.69
N GLN A 445 -1.95 32.43 20.81
CA GLN A 445 -1.35 32.39 22.14
C GLN A 445 -0.42 31.18 22.29
N LEU A 446 -0.88 30.00 21.87
CA LEU A 446 -0.08 28.76 21.93
C LEU A 446 1.19 28.86 21.08
N LYS A 447 1.12 29.42 19.86
CA LYS A 447 2.31 29.66 19.03
C LYS A 447 3.30 30.61 19.73
N GLU A 448 2.82 31.68 20.36
CA GLU A 448 3.66 32.60 21.14
C GLU A 448 4.32 31.90 22.34
N ASP A 449 3.56 31.09 23.10
CA ASP A 449 4.07 30.34 24.25
C ASP A 449 5.15 29.32 23.82
N ILE A 450 4.94 28.64 22.70
CA ILE A 450 5.91 27.69 22.12
C ILE A 450 7.20 28.42 21.72
N LEU A 451 7.11 29.55 21.01
CA LEU A 451 8.31 30.31 20.60
C LEU A 451 9.07 30.90 21.79
N ASN A 452 8.39 31.17 22.90
CA ASN A 452 8.99 31.66 24.14
C ASN A 452 9.51 30.55 25.07
N SER A 453 9.33 29.27 24.72
CA SER A 453 9.69 28.12 25.56
C SER A 453 11.19 27.85 25.66
N GLY A 454 12.00 28.47 24.78
CA GLY A 454 13.44 28.21 24.66
C GLY A 454 13.79 27.02 23.76
N LEU A 455 12.80 26.37 23.14
CA LEU A 455 13.01 25.45 22.03
C LEU A 455 13.43 26.21 20.76
N SER A 456 14.37 25.65 19.99
CA SER A 456 14.81 26.26 18.73
C SER A 456 13.86 25.97 17.57
N ILE A 457 13.97 26.73 16.48
CA ILE A 457 13.20 26.46 15.24
C ILE A 457 13.50 25.06 14.72
N SER A 458 14.78 24.66 14.72
CA SER A 458 15.23 23.33 14.32
C SER A 458 14.57 22.23 15.15
N GLU A 459 14.51 22.37 16.49
CA GLU A 459 13.87 21.38 17.37
C GLU A 459 12.38 21.23 17.06
N LEU A 460 11.66 22.35 16.97
CA LEU A 460 10.21 22.37 16.71
C LEU A 460 9.85 21.81 15.32
N ALA A 461 10.56 22.25 14.28
CA ALA A 461 10.34 21.79 12.91
C ALA A 461 10.73 20.31 12.73
N SER A 462 11.82 19.86 13.38
CA SER A 462 12.25 18.46 13.31
C SER A 462 11.23 17.52 13.96
N THR A 463 10.67 17.88 15.12
CA THR A 463 9.66 17.07 15.81
C THR A 463 8.36 16.99 15.02
N ALA A 464 7.88 18.11 14.48
CA ALA A 464 6.68 18.12 13.65
C ALA A 464 6.87 17.31 12.35
N TRP A 465 8.02 17.48 11.69
CA TRP A 465 8.35 16.69 10.51
C TRP A 465 8.42 15.20 10.83
N ALA A 466 9.14 14.81 11.89
CA ALA A 466 9.29 13.41 12.30
C ALA A 466 7.94 12.73 12.57
N ALA A 467 6.97 13.45 13.12
CA ALA A 467 5.62 12.93 13.34
C ALA A 467 4.89 12.76 12.00
N ALA A 468 4.84 13.83 11.20
CA ALA A 468 4.06 13.86 9.96
C ALA A 468 4.63 12.91 8.89
N SER A 469 5.95 12.80 8.80
CA SER A 469 6.63 12.00 7.79
C SER A 469 6.47 10.50 7.99
N THR A 470 5.77 10.03 9.03
CA THR A 470 5.38 8.61 9.13
C THR A 470 4.25 8.27 8.16
N PHE A 471 3.49 9.26 7.69
CA PHE A 471 2.40 9.05 6.76
C PHE A 471 2.86 8.36 5.47
N ARG A 472 2.03 7.45 4.96
CA ARG A 472 2.14 6.90 3.62
C ARG A 472 0.76 6.77 2.97
N GLY A 473 0.61 7.32 1.76
CA GLY A 473 -0.66 7.37 1.02
C GLY A 473 -1.04 6.05 0.34
N SER A 474 -0.17 5.04 0.40
CA SER A 474 -0.43 3.70 -0.13
C SER A 474 -1.51 2.97 0.68
N ASP A 475 -1.43 3.01 2.01
CA ASP A 475 -2.41 2.41 2.93
C ASP A 475 -3.00 3.40 3.95
N MET A 476 -2.66 4.69 3.79
CA MET A 476 -3.15 5.81 4.61
C MET A 476 -2.80 5.69 6.10
N ARG A 477 -1.72 4.95 6.44
CA ARG A 477 -1.20 4.84 7.81
C ARG A 477 -0.20 5.94 8.14
N GLY A 478 0.03 6.15 9.44
CA GLY A 478 0.95 7.17 9.96
C GLY A 478 0.36 8.58 9.95
N GLY A 479 1.21 9.57 10.19
CA GLY A 479 0.83 10.98 10.33
C GLY A 479 0.96 11.51 11.76
N VAL A 480 0.47 12.73 11.99
CA VAL A 480 0.58 13.44 13.28
C VAL A 480 -0.59 13.12 14.21
N ASN A 481 -1.78 12.84 13.68
CA ASN A 481 -2.97 12.50 14.45
C ASN A 481 -2.73 11.23 15.27
N GLY A 482 -3.16 11.26 16.53
CA GLY A 482 -2.78 10.30 17.56
C GLY A 482 -1.51 10.68 18.35
N ALA A 483 -0.70 11.61 17.85
CA ALA A 483 0.59 12.02 18.43
C ALA A 483 1.49 10.82 18.80
N ARG A 484 1.49 9.79 17.95
CA ARG A 484 2.18 8.52 18.20
C ARG A 484 3.70 8.63 18.29
N ILE A 485 4.27 9.76 17.87
CA ILE A 485 5.68 10.09 18.07
C ILE A 485 6.11 10.02 19.55
N ARG A 486 5.18 10.27 20.49
CA ARG A 486 5.45 10.18 21.94
C ARG A 486 5.27 8.78 22.53
N LEU A 487 4.84 7.80 21.72
CA LEU A 487 4.55 6.42 22.13
C LEU A 487 5.62 5.46 21.60
N ALA A 488 5.68 4.26 22.18
CA ALA A 488 6.48 3.19 21.59
C ALA A 488 5.80 2.69 20.30
N PRO A 489 6.56 2.43 19.22
CA PRO A 489 8.03 2.45 19.16
C PRO A 489 8.63 3.79 18.71
N GLN A 490 7.83 4.74 18.20
CA GLN A 490 8.33 5.94 17.52
C GLN A 490 9.24 6.82 18.38
N LYS A 491 8.93 6.93 19.68
CA LYS A 491 9.73 7.72 20.62
C LYS A 491 11.18 7.20 20.78
N ASP A 492 11.40 5.91 20.48
CA ASP A 492 12.67 5.21 20.63
C ASP A 492 13.41 5.04 19.29
N TRP A 493 12.86 5.53 18.19
CA TRP A 493 13.51 5.42 16.89
C TRP A 493 14.74 6.32 16.81
N GLU A 494 15.86 5.74 16.36
CA GLU A 494 17.11 6.45 16.10
C GLU A 494 16.89 7.72 15.27
N ALA A 495 16.19 7.61 14.13
CA ALA A 495 15.86 8.74 13.25
C ALA A 495 15.19 9.93 13.98
N ASN A 496 14.49 9.67 15.08
CA ASN A 496 13.77 10.67 15.86
C ASN A 496 14.61 11.27 17.00
N GLN A 497 15.86 10.86 17.17
CA GLN A 497 16.80 11.38 18.17
C GLN A 497 16.19 11.38 19.59
N PRO A 498 15.98 10.20 20.21
CA PRO A 498 15.12 10.05 21.40
C PRO A 498 15.39 11.02 22.54
N LYS A 499 16.67 11.38 22.80
CA LYS A 499 17.04 12.36 23.83
C LYS A 499 16.60 13.78 23.50
N GLN A 500 16.76 14.21 22.24
CA GLN A 500 16.28 15.51 21.79
C GLN A 500 14.75 15.54 21.78
N LEU A 501 14.15 14.46 21.27
CA LEU A 501 12.70 14.32 21.25
C LEU A 501 12.10 14.39 22.66
N GLU A 502 12.64 13.64 23.63
CA GLU A 502 12.18 13.67 25.02
C GLU A 502 12.19 15.09 25.62
N LYS A 503 13.25 15.87 25.37
CA LYS A 503 13.31 17.28 25.77
C LYS A 503 12.16 18.09 25.16
N VAL A 504 11.95 17.99 23.84
CA VAL A 504 10.89 18.73 23.14
C VAL A 504 9.52 18.32 23.66
N LEU A 505 9.26 17.02 23.76
CA LEU A 505 8.00 16.49 24.23
C LEU A 505 7.67 17.00 25.65
N SER A 506 8.63 16.92 26.58
CA SER A 506 8.43 17.36 27.96
C SER A 506 8.07 18.85 28.07
N ILE A 507 8.68 19.72 27.24
CA ILE A 507 8.36 21.14 27.21
C ILE A 507 6.97 21.38 26.63
N LEU A 508 6.62 20.72 25.52
CA LEU A 508 5.29 20.82 24.93
C LEU A 508 4.20 20.27 25.87
N GLU A 509 4.48 19.22 26.64
CA GLU A 509 3.56 18.68 27.65
C GLU A 509 3.27 19.73 28.74
N GLY A 510 4.30 20.48 29.17
CA GLY A 510 4.15 21.59 30.11
C GLY A 510 3.25 22.71 29.56
N ILE A 511 3.39 23.05 28.28
CA ILE A 511 2.55 24.05 27.60
C ILE A 511 1.11 23.54 27.50
N GLN A 512 0.92 22.30 27.05
CA GLN A 512 -0.40 21.67 26.94
C GLN A 512 -1.12 21.67 28.29
N ALA A 513 -0.45 21.21 29.34
CA ALA A 513 -1.01 21.14 30.69
C ALA A 513 -1.39 22.52 31.20
N SER A 514 -0.53 23.53 31.01
CA SER A 514 -0.79 24.91 31.42
C SER A 514 -2.00 25.50 30.69
N PHE A 515 -2.08 25.32 29.37
CA PHE A 515 -3.21 25.77 28.58
C PHE A 515 -4.49 25.08 29.04
N ASN A 516 -4.53 23.75 29.08
CA ASN A 516 -5.72 22.96 29.41
C ASN A 516 -6.24 23.23 30.84
N GLN A 517 -5.36 23.46 31.82
CA GLN A 517 -5.76 23.80 33.19
C GLN A 517 -6.30 25.23 33.33
N SER A 518 -5.92 26.14 32.43
CA SER A 518 -6.39 27.53 32.44
C SER A 518 -7.77 27.72 31.80
N GLN A 519 -8.26 26.75 31.03
CA GLN A 519 -9.56 26.84 30.36
C GLN A 519 -10.71 26.48 31.32
N ALA A 520 -11.73 27.33 31.37
CA ALA A 520 -12.93 27.13 32.20
C ALA A 520 -14.17 26.69 31.39
N ASP A 521 -14.11 26.77 30.06
CA ASP A 521 -15.21 26.52 29.12
C ASP A 521 -15.19 25.09 28.53
N GLY A 522 -14.34 24.20 29.07
CA GLY A 522 -14.17 22.84 28.57
C GLY A 522 -13.30 22.74 27.32
N LYS A 523 -12.66 23.84 26.89
CA LYS A 523 -11.70 23.85 25.79
C LYS A 523 -10.40 23.18 26.19
N LYS A 524 -9.83 22.43 25.26
CA LYS A 524 -8.50 21.81 25.39
C LYS A 524 -7.77 21.82 24.06
N VAL A 525 -6.45 21.68 24.11
CA VAL A 525 -5.60 21.34 22.98
C VAL A 525 -5.03 19.94 23.17
N SER A 526 -5.10 19.12 22.13
CA SER A 526 -4.44 17.81 22.11
C SER A 526 -2.93 17.97 21.88
N PHE A 527 -2.18 16.95 22.23
CA PHE A 527 -0.73 16.95 22.02
C PHE A 527 -0.41 16.87 20.53
N ALA A 528 -1.20 16.13 19.76
CA ALA A 528 -1.11 16.07 18.30
C ALA A 528 -1.26 17.45 17.64
N ASP A 529 -2.27 18.23 18.03
CA ASP A 529 -2.42 19.61 17.54
C ASP A 529 -1.25 20.49 17.98
N LEU A 530 -0.75 20.31 19.21
CA LEU A 530 0.37 21.11 19.72
C LEU A 530 1.68 20.85 18.97
N ILE A 531 1.95 19.61 18.53
CA ILE A 531 3.09 19.28 17.66
C ILE A 531 3.00 20.04 16.33
N VAL A 532 1.82 20.05 15.68
CA VAL A 532 1.63 20.76 14.41
C VAL A 532 1.77 22.28 14.60
N LEU A 533 1.19 22.82 15.68
CA LEU A 533 1.34 24.24 16.02
C LEU A 533 2.79 24.63 16.27
N ALA A 534 3.56 23.78 16.96
CA ALA A 534 4.98 23.98 17.19
C ALA A 534 5.76 24.07 15.87
N GLY A 535 5.52 23.13 14.96
CA GLY A 535 6.11 23.15 13.62
C GLY A 535 5.70 24.39 12.81
N ASN A 536 4.41 24.74 12.79
CA ASN A 536 3.92 25.91 12.08
C ASN A 536 4.53 27.21 12.63
N ALA A 537 4.61 27.37 13.94
CA ALA A 537 5.24 28.52 14.59
C ALA A 537 6.73 28.64 14.20
N ALA A 538 7.44 27.50 14.13
CA ALA A 538 8.83 27.46 13.72
C ALA A 538 9.02 27.92 12.26
N VAL A 539 8.17 27.47 11.35
CA VAL A 539 8.19 27.87 9.94
C VAL A 539 7.84 29.35 9.78
N GLU A 540 6.78 29.82 10.44
CA GLU A 540 6.38 31.24 10.42
C GLU A 540 7.50 32.15 10.95
N GLN A 541 8.15 31.75 12.04
CA GLN A 541 9.27 32.50 12.61
C GLN A 541 10.51 32.46 11.69
N ALA A 542 10.81 31.33 11.05
CA ALA A 542 11.90 31.22 10.08
C ALA A 542 11.65 32.06 8.81
N ALA A 543 10.41 32.12 8.33
CA ALA A 543 9.99 33.01 7.24
C ALA A 543 10.17 34.48 7.63
N LYS A 544 9.77 34.85 8.86
CA LYS A 544 9.97 36.19 9.41
C LYS A 544 11.46 36.56 9.52
N ASN A 545 12.32 35.62 9.91
CA ASN A 545 13.78 35.81 9.92
C ASN A 545 14.32 36.10 8.50
N ALA A 546 13.66 35.55 7.46
CA ALA A 546 13.98 35.81 6.05
C ALA A 546 13.34 37.11 5.51
N GLY A 547 12.58 37.84 6.33
CA GLY A 547 11.90 39.08 5.96
C GLY A 547 10.54 38.87 5.28
N VAL A 548 9.98 37.66 5.32
CA VAL A 548 8.66 37.33 4.75
C VAL A 548 7.67 37.11 5.89
N ALA A 549 6.65 37.96 5.98
CA ALA A 549 5.56 37.77 6.94
C ALA A 549 4.50 36.84 6.34
N MET A 550 4.15 35.78 7.07
CA MET A 550 3.09 34.85 6.69
C MET A 550 2.45 34.21 7.92
N ASN A 551 1.28 33.63 7.71
CA ASN A 551 0.63 32.75 8.66
C ASN A 551 0.28 31.45 7.93
N ILE A 552 0.54 30.32 8.57
CA ILE A 552 0.15 29.01 8.09
C ILE A 552 -1.24 28.70 8.65
N ASP A 553 -2.16 28.38 7.75
CA ASP A 553 -3.48 27.91 8.14
C ASP A 553 -3.37 26.62 8.95
N PHE A 554 -4.08 26.59 10.07
CA PHE A 554 -4.11 25.47 11.00
C PHE A 554 -5.56 25.05 11.24
N ASN A 555 -5.81 23.76 11.12
CA ASN A 555 -7.06 23.11 11.47
C ASN A 555 -6.85 22.32 12.77
N ALA A 556 -7.52 22.73 13.86
CA ALA A 556 -7.56 21.96 15.09
C ALA A 556 -8.40 20.68 14.91
N GLY A 557 -8.31 19.77 15.89
CA GLY A 557 -9.16 18.57 15.98
C GLY A 557 -8.43 17.24 15.94
N ARG A 558 -7.09 17.23 15.85
CA ARG A 558 -6.34 15.99 16.08
C ARG A 558 -6.55 15.54 17.52
N MET A 559 -6.47 14.24 17.75
CA MET A 559 -6.61 13.63 19.07
C MET A 559 -5.38 12.81 19.45
N ASP A 560 -5.30 12.44 20.72
CA ASP A 560 -4.15 11.76 21.30
C ASP A 560 -4.45 10.26 21.48
N ALA A 561 -3.78 9.40 20.71
CA ALA A 561 -3.90 7.96 20.85
C ALA A 561 -3.21 7.46 22.12
N THR A 562 -3.62 6.28 22.59
CA THR A 562 -2.96 5.56 23.69
C THR A 562 -1.99 4.50 23.20
N GLN A 563 -1.18 3.94 24.11
CA GLN A 563 -0.26 2.85 23.77
C GLN A 563 -1.02 1.57 23.39
N GLU A 564 -2.16 1.30 24.02
CA GLU A 564 -3.03 0.14 23.72
C GLU A 564 -3.65 0.24 22.32
N GLN A 565 -3.76 1.46 21.78
CA GLN A 565 -4.20 1.74 20.40
C GLN A 565 -3.03 1.79 19.40
N THR A 566 -1.82 1.38 19.82
CA THR A 566 -0.58 1.48 19.02
C THR A 566 0.21 0.18 19.10
N GLU A 567 0.03 -0.67 18.09
CA GLU A 567 0.67 -1.99 18.00
C GLU A 567 2.12 -1.87 17.53
N ILE A 568 3.07 -2.31 18.36
CA ILE A 568 4.49 -2.00 18.19
C ILE A 568 5.06 -2.58 16.90
N ASP A 569 4.75 -3.83 16.58
CA ASP A 569 5.32 -4.51 15.42
C ASP A 569 4.77 -3.91 14.13
N SER A 570 3.46 -3.62 14.07
CA SER A 570 2.84 -2.90 12.94
C SER A 570 3.41 -1.49 12.73
N PHE A 571 3.67 -0.74 13.80
CA PHE A 571 4.26 0.61 13.68
C PHE A 571 5.73 0.58 13.27
N ASN A 572 6.47 -0.48 13.57
CA ASN A 572 7.87 -0.60 13.13
C ASN A 572 8.03 -0.67 11.60
N TYR A 573 6.99 -1.05 10.85
CA TYR A 573 6.99 -0.94 9.38
C TYR A 573 6.98 0.51 8.87
N LEU A 574 6.62 1.48 9.71
CA LEU A 574 6.70 2.91 9.39
C LEU A 574 8.06 3.52 9.77
N LYS A 575 8.94 2.76 10.41
CA LYS A 575 10.26 3.23 10.83
C LYS A 575 11.11 3.56 9.59
N PRO A 576 11.58 4.80 9.41
CA PRO A 576 12.40 5.13 8.26
C PRO A 576 13.76 4.44 8.35
N ILE A 577 14.15 3.72 7.29
CA ILE A 577 15.52 3.21 7.12
C ILE A 577 16.47 4.28 6.54
N ALA A 578 15.89 5.25 5.83
CA ALA A 578 16.52 6.48 5.39
C ALA A 578 15.46 7.58 5.32
N ASP A 579 15.85 8.83 5.52
CA ASP A 579 14.99 10.00 5.41
C ASP A 579 15.81 11.14 4.79
N GLY A 580 15.71 11.29 3.47
CA GLY A 580 16.41 12.33 2.72
C GLY A 580 15.97 13.74 3.10
N PHE A 581 14.79 13.92 3.70
CA PHE A 581 14.33 15.22 4.18
C PHE A 581 15.06 15.65 5.45
N ARG A 582 15.49 14.71 6.30
CA ARG A 582 16.34 14.94 7.48
C ARG A 582 17.80 14.51 7.29
N ASN A 583 18.21 14.18 6.07
CA ASN A 583 19.56 13.69 5.75
C ASN A 583 20.00 12.49 6.62
N PHE A 584 19.06 11.58 6.93
CA PHE A 584 19.28 10.39 7.74
C PHE A 584 19.42 9.14 6.85
N ASP A 585 20.39 8.28 7.18
CA ASP A 585 20.57 6.94 6.60
C ASP A 585 21.04 6.01 7.72
N ALA A 586 20.27 4.96 8.04
CA ALA A 586 20.59 4.00 9.08
C ALA A 586 21.78 3.04 8.72
N SER A 587 22.55 3.38 7.68
CA SER A 587 23.81 2.76 7.22
C SER A 587 23.70 1.35 6.60
N LYS A 588 22.51 0.76 6.51
CA LYS A 588 22.30 -0.63 6.08
C LYS A 588 21.77 -0.82 4.65
N THR A 589 21.41 0.26 3.95
CA THR A 589 20.83 0.16 2.60
C THR A 589 21.90 0.20 1.49
N ARG A 590 21.76 -0.68 0.50
CA ARG A 590 22.51 -0.65 -0.78
C ARG A 590 21.86 0.27 -1.82
N VAL A 591 20.62 0.69 -1.58
CA VAL A 591 19.86 1.58 -2.46
C VAL A 591 20.37 3.02 -2.28
N PRO A 592 20.73 3.74 -3.35
CA PRO A 592 21.20 5.12 -3.23
C PRO A 592 20.12 6.03 -2.61
N ALA A 593 20.54 6.95 -1.73
CA ALA A 593 19.62 7.74 -0.90
C ALA A 593 18.58 8.55 -1.71
N GLU A 594 18.92 8.98 -2.93
CA GLU A 594 18.00 9.72 -3.79
C GLU A 594 16.82 8.88 -4.31
N TYR A 595 16.97 7.55 -4.40
CA TYR A 595 15.86 6.66 -4.74
C TYR A 595 14.88 6.56 -3.57
N LEU A 596 15.41 6.41 -2.35
CA LEU A 596 14.60 6.35 -1.13
C LEU A 596 13.92 7.69 -0.82
N LEU A 597 14.55 8.82 -1.16
CA LEU A 597 13.92 10.14 -1.07
C LEU A 597 12.69 10.24 -1.97
N ILE A 598 12.79 9.81 -3.23
CA ILE A 598 11.67 9.86 -4.17
C ILE A 598 10.59 8.86 -3.83
N ASP A 599 10.96 7.65 -3.40
CA ASP A 599 10.01 6.67 -2.88
C ASP A 599 9.22 7.25 -1.69
N LYS A 600 9.93 7.87 -0.73
CA LYS A 600 9.27 8.51 0.40
C LYS A 600 8.42 9.71 -0.01
N ALA A 601 8.86 10.51 -0.97
CA ALA A 601 8.08 11.62 -1.50
C ALA A 601 6.78 11.14 -2.16
N GLN A 602 6.82 10.01 -2.87
CA GLN A 602 5.64 9.39 -3.47
C GLN A 602 4.67 8.92 -2.38
N LEU A 603 5.17 8.27 -1.31
CA LEU A 603 4.33 7.91 -0.15
C LEU A 603 3.71 9.13 0.54
N LEU A 604 4.37 10.29 0.53
CA LEU A 604 3.82 11.55 1.05
C LEU A 604 2.92 12.28 0.04
N THR A 605 2.59 11.67 -1.09
CA THR A 605 1.77 12.23 -2.19
C THR A 605 2.37 13.51 -2.80
N LEU A 606 3.69 13.71 -2.67
CA LEU A 606 4.37 14.91 -3.12
C LEU A 606 4.65 14.86 -4.61
N THR A 607 4.48 15.99 -5.26
CA THR A 607 5.02 16.23 -6.60
C THR A 607 6.52 16.50 -6.55
N ALA A 608 7.23 16.36 -7.67
CA ALA A 608 8.65 16.72 -7.73
C ALA A 608 8.93 18.17 -7.27
N PRO A 609 8.14 19.20 -7.62
CA PRO A 609 8.31 20.55 -7.09
C PRO A 609 8.10 20.69 -5.58
N GLU A 610 7.11 19.99 -5.01
CA GLU A 610 6.85 19.99 -3.56
C GLU A 610 7.98 19.29 -2.79
N MET A 611 8.46 18.15 -3.29
CA MET A 611 9.64 17.47 -2.71
C MET A 611 10.86 18.38 -2.74
N THR A 612 11.14 19.01 -3.88
CA THR A 612 12.29 19.93 -4.03
C THR A 612 12.22 21.05 -3.02
N VAL A 613 11.10 21.78 -2.94
CA VAL A 613 10.98 22.94 -2.03
C VAL A 613 11.10 22.51 -0.57
N LEU A 614 10.53 21.36 -0.19
CA LEU A 614 10.63 20.80 1.16
C LEU A 614 12.07 20.47 1.54
N VAL A 615 12.82 19.75 0.69
CA VAL A 615 14.23 19.44 0.99
C VAL A 615 15.03 20.72 1.17
N GLY A 616 14.89 21.69 0.25
CA GLY A 616 15.61 22.96 0.34
C GLY A 616 15.30 23.72 1.63
N GLY A 617 14.03 23.83 2.02
CA GLY A 617 13.63 24.53 3.24
C GLY A 617 14.02 23.82 4.53
N LEU A 618 13.86 22.50 4.59
CA LEU A 618 14.24 21.70 5.77
C LEU A 618 15.74 21.81 6.07
N ARG A 619 16.60 21.90 5.04
CA ARG A 619 18.03 22.22 5.23
C ARG A 619 18.25 23.58 5.89
N MET A 620 17.49 24.59 5.50
CA MET A 620 17.61 25.94 6.07
C MET A 620 17.07 26.03 7.49
N LEU A 621 16.04 25.25 7.82
CA LEU A 621 15.52 25.08 9.18
C LEU A 621 16.45 24.26 10.07
N GLY A 622 17.48 23.61 9.50
CA GLY A 622 18.44 22.81 10.25
C GLY A 622 17.86 21.54 10.83
N THR A 623 16.93 20.88 10.12
CA THR A 623 16.23 19.69 10.61
C THR A 623 16.99 18.37 10.39
N ASN A 624 18.29 18.46 10.13
CA ASN A 624 19.09 17.26 9.88
C ASN A 624 19.22 16.41 11.15
N TYR A 625 19.26 15.09 10.94
CA TYR A 625 19.64 14.13 11.97
C TYR A 625 21.01 14.49 12.55
N GLU A 626 21.13 14.45 13.88
CA GLU A 626 22.31 14.85 14.67
C GLU A 626 22.83 16.26 14.36
N GLN A 627 21.97 17.14 13.84
CA GLN A 627 22.30 18.52 13.48
C GLN A 627 23.53 18.62 12.55
N THR A 628 23.74 17.61 11.70
CA THR A 628 24.83 17.61 10.72
C THR A 628 24.70 18.77 9.74
N ASP A 629 25.84 19.25 9.23
CA ASP A 629 25.89 20.37 8.27
C ASP A 629 25.68 19.92 6.80
N TYR A 630 25.32 18.65 6.58
CA TYR A 630 25.09 18.13 5.23
C TYR A 630 23.93 18.85 4.55
N GLY A 631 24.19 19.46 3.39
CA GLY A 631 23.18 20.20 2.66
C GLY A 631 22.83 21.57 3.27
N VAL A 632 23.40 21.97 4.41
CA VAL A 632 23.09 23.25 5.07
C VAL A 632 23.93 24.35 4.42
N PHE A 633 23.62 24.69 3.18
CA PHE A 633 24.36 25.66 2.38
C PHE A 633 23.94 27.10 2.70
N THR A 634 24.10 27.51 3.96
CA THR A 634 23.81 28.87 4.41
C THR A 634 24.60 29.21 5.67
N ASP A 635 24.93 30.49 5.84
CA ASP A 635 25.48 31.04 7.08
C ASP A 635 24.38 31.54 8.03
N LYS A 636 23.12 31.45 7.61
CA LYS A 636 21.94 31.94 8.35
C LYS A 636 20.98 30.78 8.65
N LYS A 637 21.41 29.84 9.48
CA LYS A 637 20.54 28.74 9.94
C LYS A 637 19.26 29.29 10.59
N GLU A 638 18.19 28.51 10.55
CA GLU A 638 16.86 28.88 11.06
C GLU A 638 16.26 30.15 10.40
N THR A 639 16.68 30.42 9.15
CA THR A 639 16.13 31.45 8.27
C THR A 639 15.63 30.77 7.01
N LEU A 640 14.33 30.83 6.71
CA LEU A 640 13.75 30.14 5.56
C LEU A 640 14.07 30.89 4.25
N SER A 641 15.27 30.71 3.74
CA SER A 641 15.78 31.32 2.50
C SER A 641 15.93 30.29 1.38
N ASN A 642 16.10 30.75 0.14
CA ASN A 642 16.41 29.88 -0.99
C ASN A 642 17.92 29.55 -1.13
N ASP A 643 18.71 29.75 -0.07
CA ASP A 643 20.19 29.65 -0.11
C ASP A 643 20.67 28.25 -0.51
N PHE A 644 19.94 27.19 -0.12
CA PHE A 644 20.22 25.82 -0.58
C PHE A 644 20.39 25.74 -2.10
N PHE A 645 19.42 26.29 -2.84
CA PHE A 645 19.42 26.22 -4.31
C PHE A 645 20.42 27.18 -4.94
N VAL A 646 20.57 28.38 -4.38
CA VAL A 646 21.58 29.35 -4.84
C VAL A 646 22.98 28.75 -4.76
N ASN A 647 23.31 28.11 -3.63
CA ASN A 647 24.64 27.63 -3.36
C ASN A 647 24.94 26.25 -3.98
N ILE A 648 23.94 25.37 -4.13
CA ILE A 648 24.17 24.07 -4.81
C ILE A 648 24.42 24.25 -6.31
N LEU A 649 23.88 25.32 -6.91
CA LEU A 649 24.05 25.65 -8.33
C LEU A 649 25.20 26.66 -8.58
N ASP A 650 25.89 27.13 -7.53
CA ASP A 650 27.05 28.02 -7.68
C ASP A 650 28.22 27.28 -8.33
N MET A 651 28.58 27.70 -9.54
CA MET A 651 29.67 27.12 -10.30
C MET A 651 31.06 27.42 -9.72
N ASN A 652 31.19 28.36 -8.77
CA ASN A 652 32.44 28.54 -8.02
C ASN A 652 32.71 27.38 -7.06
N THR A 653 31.70 26.54 -6.76
CA THR A 653 31.89 25.32 -5.97
C THR A 653 32.14 24.12 -6.89
N GLU A 654 33.16 23.33 -6.54
CA GLU A 654 33.43 22.01 -7.11
C GLU A 654 33.07 20.92 -6.10
N TRP A 655 32.32 19.90 -6.55
CA TRP A 655 31.89 18.78 -5.72
C TRP A 655 32.72 17.54 -6.00
N LYS A 656 33.25 16.90 -4.94
CA LYS A 656 33.97 15.61 -5.01
C LYS A 656 33.46 14.67 -3.93
N ALA A 657 33.34 13.38 -4.25
CA ALA A 657 32.98 12.37 -3.27
C ALA A 657 34.07 12.26 -2.18
N VAL A 658 33.64 12.05 -0.95
CA VAL A 658 34.50 11.72 0.19
C VAL A 658 34.39 10.21 0.40
N GLY A 659 35.50 9.50 0.23
CA GLY A 659 35.54 8.03 0.35
C GLY A 659 35.01 7.29 -0.89
N ASP A 660 35.13 5.96 -0.85
CA ASP A 660 34.78 5.08 -1.98
C ASP A 660 33.28 4.74 -2.05
N ASP A 661 32.55 4.88 -0.94
CA ASP A 661 31.11 4.59 -0.85
C ASP A 661 30.23 5.65 -1.55
N LYS A 662 30.80 6.81 -1.87
CA LYS A 662 30.15 7.95 -2.54
C LYS A 662 28.82 8.36 -1.88
N LYS A 663 28.77 8.30 -0.55
CA LYS A 663 27.62 8.75 0.24
C LYS A 663 27.71 10.22 0.63
N VAL A 664 28.92 10.70 0.93
CA VAL A 664 29.21 12.08 1.32
C VAL A 664 30.06 12.76 0.24
N TYR A 665 29.85 14.06 0.07
CA TYR A 665 30.51 14.89 -0.92
C TYR A 665 31.01 16.19 -0.28
N GLN A 666 32.22 16.59 -0.65
CA GLN A 666 32.83 17.85 -0.26
C GLN A 666 32.72 18.85 -1.41
N GLY A 667 32.13 20.01 -1.13
CA GLY A 667 32.17 21.20 -1.97
C GLY A 667 33.38 22.06 -1.62
N THR A 668 34.23 22.35 -2.59
CA THR A 668 35.40 23.25 -2.44
C THR A 668 35.28 24.46 -3.35
N ASP A 669 35.74 25.63 -2.90
CA ASP A 669 35.92 26.78 -3.78
C ASP A 669 36.91 26.45 -4.90
N ARG A 670 36.54 26.67 -6.17
CA ARG A 670 37.39 26.35 -7.33
C ARG A 670 38.67 27.17 -7.39
N LYS A 671 38.66 28.39 -6.83
CA LYS A 671 39.78 29.32 -6.90
C LYS A 671 40.75 29.11 -5.74
N THR A 672 40.24 28.96 -4.52
CA THR A 672 41.09 28.82 -3.31
C THR A 672 41.36 27.37 -2.96
N GLY A 673 40.51 26.43 -3.38
CA GLY A 673 40.56 25.03 -2.96
C GLY A 673 40.01 24.81 -1.54
N GLU A 674 39.52 25.84 -0.87
CA GLU A 674 39.02 25.74 0.51
C GLU A 674 37.68 25.00 0.56
N ALA A 675 37.52 24.15 1.57
CA ALA A 675 36.27 23.47 1.85
C ALA A 675 35.18 24.48 2.22
N LYS A 676 34.06 24.46 1.49
CA LYS A 676 32.88 25.31 1.75
C LYS A 676 31.73 24.54 2.38
N TRP A 677 31.36 23.41 1.78
CA TRP A 677 30.11 22.70 2.10
C TRP A 677 30.29 21.20 2.13
N GLN A 678 29.47 20.49 2.89
CA GLN A 678 29.33 19.04 2.78
C GLN A 678 27.90 18.68 2.39
N ALA A 679 27.72 17.59 1.66
CA ALA A 679 26.44 17.19 1.09
C ALA A 679 26.34 15.67 1.01
N THR A 680 25.12 15.15 1.02
CA THR A 680 24.84 13.76 0.67
C THR A 680 24.31 13.64 -0.76
N ARG A 681 24.02 12.42 -1.19
CA ARG A 681 23.29 12.18 -2.45
C ARG A 681 21.89 12.79 -2.47
N ALA A 682 21.21 12.83 -1.32
CA ALA A 682 19.88 13.44 -1.21
C ALA A 682 19.93 14.96 -1.44
N ASP A 683 21.09 15.60 -1.24
CA ASP A 683 21.29 17.01 -1.55
C ASP A 683 21.69 17.20 -3.02
N LEU A 684 22.76 16.51 -3.47
CA LEU A 684 23.36 16.73 -4.79
C LEU A 684 22.48 16.29 -5.97
N VAL A 685 21.47 15.44 -5.74
CA VAL A 685 20.53 15.04 -6.79
C VAL A 685 19.84 16.24 -7.43
N PHE A 686 19.58 17.31 -6.66
CA PHE A 686 18.96 18.55 -7.15
C PHE A 686 19.87 19.41 -8.02
N GLY A 687 21.19 19.16 -8.02
CA GLY A 687 22.14 19.77 -8.97
C GLY A 687 22.48 18.87 -10.17
N SER A 688 22.03 17.62 -10.16
CA SER A 688 22.48 16.54 -11.05
C SER A 688 21.38 16.03 -11.98
N ASN A 689 20.24 15.58 -11.44
CA ASN A 689 19.12 15.11 -12.25
C ASN A 689 18.54 16.30 -13.04
N SER A 690 18.41 16.17 -14.37
CA SER A 690 18.03 17.30 -15.23
C SER A 690 16.65 17.89 -14.93
N GLN A 691 15.68 17.08 -14.49
CA GLN A 691 14.35 17.57 -14.12
C GLN A 691 14.36 18.24 -12.75
N LEU A 692 14.98 17.61 -11.73
CA LEU A 692 15.09 18.23 -10.41
C LEU A 692 15.92 19.51 -10.43
N ARG A 693 16.97 19.54 -11.24
CA ARG A 693 17.78 20.74 -11.46
C ARG A 693 16.98 21.88 -12.08
N ALA A 694 16.12 21.60 -13.06
CA ALA A 694 15.26 22.62 -13.64
C ALA A 694 14.31 23.22 -12.59
N VAL A 695 13.80 22.42 -11.64
CA VAL A 695 13.02 22.91 -10.50
C VAL A 695 13.90 23.71 -9.53
N ALA A 696 15.11 23.25 -9.23
CA ALA A 696 16.06 23.95 -8.37
C ALA A 696 16.44 25.33 -8.95
N GLU A 697 16.59 25.45 -10.27
CA GLU A 697 16.87 26.71 -10.97
C GLU A 697 15.75 27.74 -10.78
N VAL A 698 14.48 27.30 -10.74
CA VAL A 698 13.35 28.19 -10.38
C VAL A 698 13.55 28.76 -8.98
N TYR A 699 13.84 27.92 -7.98
CA TYR A 699 14.01 28.40 -6.61
C TYR A 699 15.34 29.12 -6.35
N ALA A 700 16.38 28.89 -7.16
CA ALA A 700 17.65 29.63 -7.10
C ALA A 700 17.57 31.03 -7.73
N SER A 701 16.52 31.31 -8.52
CA SER A 701 16.39 32.57 -9.24
C SER A 701 16.24 33.76 -8.29
N SER A 702 16.75 34.93 -8.69
CA SER A 702 16.82 36.11 -7.82
C SER A 702 15.45 36.67 -7.40
N ASP A 703 14.40 36.37 -8.17
CA ASP A 703 13.01 36.74 -7.93
C ASP A 703 12.22 35.68 -7.15
N ALA A 704 12.84 34.55 -6.80
CA ALA A 704 12.14 33.41 -6.21
C ALA A 704 12.08 33.39 -4.68
N LYS A 705 12.66 34.38 -3.98
CA LYS A 705 12.71 34.38 -2.50
C LYS A 705 11.34 34.22 -1.85
N GLU A 706 10.39 35.09 -2.19
CA GLU A 706 9.04 35.03 -1.62
C GLU A 706 8.25 33.82 -2.12
N LYS A 707 8.43 33.45 -3.40
CA LYS A 707 7.85 32.23 -3.98
C LYS A 707 8.30 30.98 -3.22
N PHE A 708 9.58 30.85 -2.93
CA PHE A 708 10.15 29.72 -2.20
C PHE A 708 9.52 29.57 -0.81
N VAL A 709 9.43 30.66 -0.04
CA VAL A 709 8.82 30.63 1.30
C VAL A 709 7.34 30.23 1.21
N ASN A 710 6.59 30.80 0.29
CA ASN A 710 5.17 30.49 0.10
C ASN A 710 4.93 29.04 -0.35
N ASP A 711 5.72 28.54 -1.29
CA ASP A 711 5.59 27.17 -1.78
C ASP A 711 6.08 26.15 -0.73
N PHE A 712 7.11 26.49 0.06
CA PHE A 712 7.50 25.70 1.22
C PHE A 712 6.37 25.60 2.25
N ALA A 713 5.76 26.73 2.62
CA ALA A 713 4.66 26.75 3.57
C ALA A 713 3.45 25.93 3.09
N LYS A 714 3.13 25.98 1.79
CA LYS A 714 2.07 25.14 1.19
C LYS A 714 2.41 23.66 1.26
N ALA A 715 3.62 23.28 0.86
CA ALA A 715 4.05 21.88 0.89
C ALA A 715 4.16 21.35 2.34
N TRP A 716 4.62 22.18 3.28
CA TRP A 716 4.62 21.89 4.70
C TRP A 716 3.20 21.63 5.21
N THR A 717 2.27 22.55 4.94
CA THR A 717 0.86 22.43 5.35
C THR A 717 0.24 21.16 4.79
N LYS A 718 0.50 20.85 3.51
CA LYS A 718 0.04 19.59 2.89
C LYS A 718 0.50 18.38 3.71
N VAL A 719 1.79 18.27 4.02
CA VAL A 719 2.33 17.13 4.78
C VAL A 719 1.75 17.03 6.19
N MET A 720 1.56 18.17 6.87
CA MET A 720 0.96 18.18 8.22
C MET A 720 -0.51 17.73 8.25
N GLU A 721 -1.21 17.81 7.11
CA GLU A 721 -2.65 17.52 7.00
C GLU A 721 -2.96 16.22 6.23
N LEU A 722 -1.95 15.42 5.83
CA LEU A 722 -2.15 14.20 5.03
C LEU A 722 -3.06 13.15 5.71
N ASP A 723 -3.12 13.13 7.04
CA ASP A 723 -3.90 12.18 7.84
C ASP A 723 -5.23 12.76 8.37
N ARG A 724 -5.60 13.96 7.92
CA ARG A 724 -6.78 14.70 8.39
C ARG A 724 -8.06 14.31 7.68
N PHE A 725 -8.34 13.00 7.67
CA PHE A 725 -9.56 12.42 7.10
C PHE A 725 -10.82 12.76 7.89
N ASP A 726 -10.67 13.30 9.11
CA ASP A 726 -11.75 13.86 9.91
C ASP A 726 -12.29 15.19 9.33
N LEU A 727 -11.47 15.90 8.54
CA LEU A 727 -11.87 17.11 7.85
C LEU A 727 -12.56 16.75 6.53
N LYS A 728 -13.80 17.21 6.33
CA LYS A 728 -14.62 16.95 5.14
C LYS A 728 -15.07 18.24 4.48
#